data_AF-A0AA36JP21-F1
#
_entry.id   AF-A0AA36JP21-F1
#
_cell.length_a   1.000
_cell.length_b   1.000
_cell.length_c   1.000
_cell.angle_alpha   90.00
_cell.angle_beta   90.00
_cell.angle_gamma   90.00
#
_symmetry.space_group_name_H-M   'P 1'
#
loop_
_entity.id
_entity.type
_entity.pdbx_description
1 polymer ?
#
loop_
_entity_poly.entity_id
_entity_poly.type
_entity_poly.pdbx_seq_one_letter_code
_entity_poly.pdbx_strand_id
1 'polypeptide(L)'
;MQAMHPMDASKVAAIAEIAEGIQDEMLAAMSSHMRNAAAACAEVCAARLNMLQNALSRNLDEARRHAISASPLTSNLATAQQVLTAAADTKRAALARQIRTKLEAQGETATSFLRTRSIAANQGLVSRDEFVACIASLGLPISHAEILDLFAFAVGSTERDTAVLEEVTQVLDAALPHLAPVGGSSGPVNLSPEAERVVGRVRSAVGRSGRPFEEVFRGFCRAGGRGASTMTRADLARVLSTFDPDIDPEVVARLWRLSVPESATGLDFSSFCSWFCPGGRALAGHGGHPHTPTGLSESHMLSQLLERSMPRSPGNLPSPLSASMPNLCHLDQPLPVSPAARATTLTPEQLLSNEFRQAPRNAWPTWPALQAGCVQPPPLSSLSSQEDFPAMACLSRLHGYLALKGLTLNFAFVLYDTHMEQAVTREGFVSAIEHHGFPISKAEAEAIFARLARQKPNQTLSLFFEDLQNCMASLPNPLPQVQWGKDLIKSVDKITRAQGTPLETLFRQLGAESVSELDVRAILSRYSPLSSAQWANLLPLLDKKSDGALPWQSILKWAGLDSGVTAPALPAPATPAPMPVPAVPAVPVPAPAMPVPVPAKPAMSPPPPTPSPPTIIRPSTMPAVPAPALPMPPGKSVMPPAPARPASSPSPPAPSPPGAMRSFSSFSSSSPAGVSTIPPPLPPSSSALGSHQVSPPPPAPPGGPLPPPPSAWTRS
;
A
#
# COMPACT_ATOMS: atom_id res chain seq x y z
N MET A 1 -68.22 27.62 5.48
CA MET A 1 -67.61 27.19 6.76
C MET A 1 -67.64 25.67 6.81
N GLN A 2 -66.61 25.01 6.27
CA GLN A 2 -66.43 23.56 6.41
C GLN A 2 -65.71 23.32 7.74
N ALA A 3 -66.35 22.61 8.66
CA ALA A 3 -65.79 22.24 9.95
C ALA A 3 -64.59 21.32 9.73
N MET A 4 -63.40 21.78 10.13
CA MET A 4 -62.20 20.93 10.20
C MET A 4 -62.46 19.81 11.20
N HIS A 5 -62.52 18.57 10.71
CA HIS A 5 -62.61 17.40 11.55
C HIS A 5 -61.38 17.33 12.47
N PRO A 6 -61.57 17.11 13.79
CA PRO A 6 -60.46 16.94 14.72
C PRO A 6 -59.64 15.72 14.30
N MET A 7 -58.34 15.94 14.04
CA MET A 7 -57.40 14.85 13.80
C MET A 7 -57.39 13.94 15.03
N ASP A 8 -57.65 12.66 14.77
CA ASP A 8 -57.71 11.60 15.77
C ASP A 8 -56.41 11.57 16.59
N ALA A 9 -56.49 11.78 17.91
CA ALA A 9 -55.32 11.91 18.78
C ALA A 9 -54.40 10.67 18.72
N SER A 10 -54.97 9.51 18.38
CA SER A 10 -54.23 8.26 18.14
C SER A 10 -53.24 8.38 16.96
N LYS A 11 -53.58 9.13 15.90
CA LYS A 11 -52.68 9.32 14.76
C LYS A 11 -51.51 10.22 15.11
N VAL A 12 -51.72 11.21 15.97
CA VAL A 12 -50.65 12.10 16.45
C VAL A 12 -49.65 11.33 17.33
N ALA A 13 -50.14 10.44 18.20
CA ALA A 13 -49.28 9.57 19.01
C ALA A 13 -48.46 8.59 18.16
N ALA A 14 -49.08 7.95 17.15
CA ALA A 14 -48.36 7.05 16.25
C ALA A 14 -47.28 7.76 15.41
N ILE A 15 -47.54 9.00 14.98
CA ILE A 15 -46.54 9.81 14.26
C ILE A 15 -45.37 10.18 15.19
N ALA A 16 -45.63 10.47 16.47
CA ALA A 16 -44.58 10.78 17.43
C ALA A 16 -43.69 9.55 17.72
N GLU A 17 -44.28 8.37 17.88
CA GLU A 17 -43.55 7.11 18.12
C GLU A 17 -42.67 6.72 16.91
N ILE A 18 -43.19 6.91 15.69
CA ILE A 18 -42.40 6.70 14.45
C ILE A 18 -41.26 7.72 14.36
N ALA A 19 -41.50 8.98 14.72
CA ALA A 19 -40.47 10.02 14.68
C ALA A 19 -39.34 9.75 15.69
N GLU A 20 -39.66 9.25 16.88
CA GLU A 20 -38.69 8.86 17.91
C GLU A 20 -37.84 7.66 17.46
N GLY A 21 -38.47 6.63 16.87
CA GLY A 21 -37.75 5.49 16.31
C GLY A 21 -36.78 5.85 15.18
N ILE A 22 -37.16 6.78 14.29
CA ILE A 22 -36.28 7.28 13.23
C ILE A 22 -35.09 8.05 13.81
N GLN A 23 -35.30 8.84 14.86
CA GLN A 23 -34.21 9.57 15.52
C GLN A 23 -33.21 8.62 16.17
N ASP A 24 -33.69 7.57 16.84
CA ASP A 24 -32.85 6.56 17.48
C ASP A 24 -32.03 5.77 16.45
N GLU A 25 -32.62 5.36 15.33
CA GLU A 25 -31.89 4.70 14.25
C GLU A 25 -30.85 5.62 13.61
N MET A 26 -31.15 6.91 13.42
CA MET A 26 -30.18 7.89 12.93
C MET A 26 -29.00 8.07 13.89
N LEU A 27 -29.27 8.18 15.20
CA LEU A 27 -28.24 8.29 16.24
C LEU A 27 -27.36 7.04 16.31
N ALA A 28 -27.96 5.85 16.21
CA ALA A 28 -27.24 4.58 16.15
C ALA A 28 -26.34 4.49 14.89
N ALA A 29 -26.86 4.89 13.73
CA ALA A 29 -26.11 4.93 12.48
C ALA A 29 -24.95 5.93 12.52
N MET A 30 -25.17 7.14 13.05
CA MET A 30 -24.11 8.14 13.25
C MET A 30 -23.04 7.66 14.23
N SER A 31 -23.43 7.02 15.34
CA SER A 31 -22.50 6.43 16.31
C SER A 31 -21.66 5.31 15.69
N SER A 32 -22.27 4.45 14.87
CA SER A 32 -21.56 3.41 14.13
C SER A 32 -20.59 4.01 13.11
N HIS A 33 -21.00 5.05 12.39
CA HIS A 33 -20.15 5.72 11.41
C HIS A 33 -18.93 6.38 12.09
N MET A 34 -19.14 7.08 13.21
CA MET A 34 -18.07 7.72 13.99
C MET A 34 -17.08 6.69 14.55
N ARG A 35 -17.57 5.53 15.03
CA ARG A 35 -16.69 4.43 15.48
C ARG A 35 -15.86 3.85 14.34
N ASN A 36 -16.47 3.63 13.17
CA ASN A 36 -15.75 3.13 11.99
C ASN A 36 -14.70 4.14 11.48
N ALA A 37 -15.04 5.43 11.48
CA ALA A 37 -14.09 6.49 11.12
C ALA A 37 -12.92 6.59 12.11
N ALA A 38 -13.19 6.47 13.42
CA ALA A 38 -12.16 6.46 14.44
C ALA A 38 -11.23 5.23 14.31
N ALA A 39 -11.77 4.05 14.03
CA ALA A 39 -10.99 2.84 13.78
C ALA A 39 -10.07 2.99 12.55
N ALA A 40 -10.60 3.50 11.44
CA ALA A 40 -9.80 3.77 10.23
C ALA A 40 -8.69 4.81 10.50
N CYS A 41 -8.97 5.84 11.30
CA CYS A 41 -7.97 6.83 11.70
C CYS A 41 -6.86 6.19 12.55
N ALA A 42 -7.22 5.33 13.50
CA ALA A 42 -6.27 4.60 14.34
C ALA A 42 -5.37 3.67 13.50
N GLU A 43 -5.91 2.99 12.48
CA GLU A 43 -5.12 2.16 11.56
C GLU A 43 -4.11 2.98 10.74
N VAL A 44 -4.52 4.13 10.21
CA VAL A 44 -3.60 5.04 9.48
C VAL A 44 -2.51 5.57 10.39
N CYS A 45 -2.85 5.94 11.63
CA CYS A 45 -1.88 6.37 12.64
C CYS A 45 -0.89 5.25 12.99
N ALA A 46 -1.37 4.04 13.24
CA ALA A 46 -0.53 2.87 13.53
C ALA A 46 0.40 2.54 12.35
N ALA A 47 -0.10 2.59 11.12
CA ALA A 47 0.71 2.40 9.92
C ALA A 47 1.81 3.47 9.80
N ARG A 48 1.50 4.74 10.09
CA ARG A 48 2.47 5.84 10.05
C ARG A 48 3.54 5.74 11.14
N LEU A 49 3.15 5.29 12.33
CA LEU A 49 4.07 5.04 13.45
C LEU A 49 5.04 3.89 13.12
N ASN A 50 4.53 2.77 12.59
CA ASN A 50 5.36 1.66 12.10
C ASN A 50 6.32 2.09 10.98
N MET A 51 5.91 3.00 10.09
CA MET A 51 6.81 3.54 9.05
C MET A 51 7.94 4.40 9.64
N LEU A 52 7.64 5.20 10.66
CA LEU A 52 8.65 6.00 11.37
C LEU A 52 9.62 5.12 12.16
N GLN A 53 9.10 4.12 12.87
CA GLN A 53 9.91 3.16 13.61
C GLN A 53 10.89 2.43 12.69
N ASN A 54 10.40 1.89 11.56
CA ASN A 54 11.24 1.22 10.57
C ASN A 54 12.33 2.14 9.97
N ALA A 55 12.04 3.44 9.82
CA ALA A 55 13.03 4.41 9.35
C ALA A 55 14.09 4.70 10.42
N LEU A 56 13.69 4.80 11.69
CA LEU A 56 14.60 5.00 12.82
C LEU A 56 15.52 3.79 13.04
N SER A 57 14.97 2.57 13.01
CA SER A 57 15.75 1.33 13.13
C SER A 57 16.79 1.23 12.01
N ARG A 58 16.42 1.57 10.77
CA ARG A 58 17.37 1.59 9.66
C ARG A 58 18.45 2.65 9.80
N ASN A 59 18.10 3.86 10.23
CA ASN A 59 19.10 4.89 10.49
C ASN A 59 20.07 4.47 11.61
N LEU A 60 19.58 3.79 12.64
CA LEU A 60 20.40 3.19 13.69
C LEU A 60 21.32 2.09 13.15
N ASP A 61 20.80 1.20 12.31
CA ASP A 61 21.60 0.14 11.68
C ASP A 61 22.62 0.69 10.69
N GLU A 62 22.30 1.74 9.94
CA GLU A 62 23.22 2.45 9.03
C GLU A 62 24.34 3.13 9.85
N ALA A 63 23.97 3.86 10.91
CA ALA A 63 24.93 4.47 11.83
C ALA A 63 25.82 3.41 12.50
N ARG A 64 25.26 2.25 12.82
CA ARG A 64 25.97 1.11 13.37
C ARG A 64 26.91 0.47 12.35
N ARG A 65 26.48 0.30 11.10
CA ARG A 65 27.34 -0.17 9.99
C ARG A 65 28.50 0.79 9.73
N HIS A 66 28.27 2.10 9.80
CA HIS A 66 29.34 3.10 9.72
C HIS A 66 30.30 3.05 10.91
N ALA A 67 29.79 2.82 12.12
CA ALA A 67 30.64 2.61 13.30
C ALA A 67 31.47 1.31 13.21
N ILE A 68 30.91 0.24 12.64
CA ILE A 68 31.58 -1.06 12.46
C ILE A 68 32.64 -1.00 11.36
N SER A 69 32.39 -0.27 10.27
CA SER A 69 33.36 -0.06 9.19
C SER A 69 34.58 0.76 9.62
N ALA A 70 34.50 1.48 10.75
CA ALA A 70 35.57 2.34 11.26
C ALA A 70 36.45 1.68 12.34
N SER A 71 36.25 0.41 12.71
CA SER A 71 37.08 -0.24 13.74
C SER A 71 37.14 -1.77 13.63
N PRO A 72 38.34 -2.38 13.55
CA PRO A 72 38.53 -3.82 13.40
C PRO A 72 38.34 -4.64 14.69
N LEU A 73 37.58 -4.15 15.68
CA LEU A 73 37.37 -4.80 16.99
C LEU A 73 35.96 -5.40 17.19
N THR A 74 35.11 -5.47 16.16
CA THR A 74 33.65 -5.67 16.30
C THR A 74 33.17 -7.13 16.35
N SER A 75 34.02 -8.13 16.10
CA SER A 75 33.63 -9.55 16.19
C SER A 75 33.18 -9.97 17.61
N ASN A 76 33.77 -9.35 18.64
CA ASN A 76 33.42 -9.65 20.03
C ASN A 76 32.06 -9.05 20.45
N LEU A 77 31.59 -7.97 19.79
CA LEU A 77 30.34 -7.31 20.13
C LEU A 77 29.11 -8.04 19.58
N ALA A 78 29.20 -8.61 18.38
CA ALA A 78 28.11 -9.43 17.82
C ALA A 78 27.87 -10.69 18.68
N THR A 79 28.95 -11.33 19.11
CA THR A 79 28.89 -12.48 20.03
C THR A 79 28.32 -12.07 21.39
N ALA A 80 28.76 -10.94 21.95
CA ALA A 80 28.21 -10.44 23.22
C ALA A 80 26.71 -10.10 23.11
N GLN A 81 26.26 -9.52 22.00
CA GLN A 81 24.85 -9.21 21.78
C GLN A 81 24.00 -10.48 21.62
N GLN A 82 24.53 -11.50 20.93
CA GLN A 82 23.85 -12.79 20.79
C GLN A 82 23.71 -13.52 22.15
N VAL A 83 24.72 -13.41 23.02
CA VAL A 83 24.66 -13.94 24.40
C VAL A 83 23.63 -13.17 25.24
N LEU A 84 23.56 -11.84 25.09
CA LEU A 84 22.55 -11.01 25.77
C LEU A 84 21.12 -11.34 25.33
N THR A 85 20.87 -11.55 24.03
CA THR A 85 19.55 -11.94 23.54
C THR A 85 19.16 -13.34 24.01
N ALA A 86 20.10 -14.30 23.97
CA ALA A 86 19.84 -15.66 24.48
C ALA A 86 19.53 -15.67 25.98
N ALA A 87 20.18 -14.81 26.78
CA ALA A 87 19.89 -14.64 28.20
C ALA A 87 18.50 -14.03 28.45
N ALA A 88 18.08 -13.06 27.62
CA ALA A 88 16.74 -12.48 27.70
C ALA A 88 15.67 -13.51 27.34
N ASP A 89 15.88 -14.31 26.30
CA ASP A 89 14.91 -15.33 25.85
C ASP A 89 14.76 -16.46 26.88
N THR A 90 15.85 -16.88 27.52
CA THR A 90 15.78 -17.84 28.64
C THR A 90 15.02 -17.27 29.84
N LYS A 91 15.18 -15.98 30.15
CA LYS A 91 14.42 -15.30 31.20
C LYS A 91 12.92 -15.24 30.87
N ARG A 92 12.56 -14.85 29.64
CA ARG A 92 11.16 -14.80 29.18
C ARG A 92 10.50 -16.18 29.22
N ALA A 93 11.20 -17.22 28.76
CA ALA A 93 10.72 -18.60 28.85
C ALA A 93 10.51 -19.05 30.31
N ALA A 94 11.39 -18.65 31.23
CA ALA A 94 11.20 -18.94 32.65
C ALA A 94 9.96 -18.24 33.24
N LEU A 95 9.72 -16.98 32.88
CA LEU A 95 8.54 -16.22 33.31
C LEU A 95 7.24 -16.83 32.76
N ALA A 96 7.21 -17.16 31.47
CA ALA A 96 6.07 -17.83 30.84
C ALA A 96 5.74 -19.16 31.53
N ARG A 97 6.76 -19.96 31.91
CA ARG A 97 6.55 -21.17 32.73
C ARG A 97 5.95 -20.88 34.09
N GLN A 98 6.44 -19.86 34.80
CA GLN A 98 5.91 -19.50 36.13
C GLN A 98 4.44 -19.08 36.06
N ILE A 99 4.09 -18.24 35.08
CA ILE A 99 2.70 -17.83 34.81
C ILE A 99 1.84 -19.06 34.57
N ARG A 100 2.29 -19.96 33.70
CA ARG A 100 1.54 -21.17 33.37
C ARG A 100 1.35 -22.12 34.54
N THR A 101 2.41 -22.42 35.31
CA THR A 101 2.31 -23.27 36.51
C THR A 101 1.30 -22.72 37.51
N LYS A 102 1.21 -21.39 37.63
CA LYS A 102 0.24 -20.74 38.51
C LYS A 102 -1.20 -20.89 37.99
N LEU A 103 -1.40 -20.74 36.68
CA LEU A 103 -2.70 -20.96 36.02
C LEU A 103 -3.15 -22.42 36.14
N GLU A 104 -2.25 -23.37 35.91
CA GLU A 104 -2.50 -24.80 36.06
C GLU A 104 -2.87 -25.15 37.51
N ALA A 105 -2.20 -24.56 38.50
CA ALA A 105 -2.55 -24.71 39.91
C ALA A 105 -3.94 -24.14 40.26
N GLN A 106 -4.45 -23.19 39.46
CA GLN A 106 -5.82 -22.66 39.55
C GLN A 106 -6.83 -23.47 38.72
N GLY A 107 -6.39 -24.45 37.93
CA GLY A 107 -7.23 -25.21 37.02
C GLY A 107 -7.71 -24.41 35.80
N GLU A 108 -7.05 -23.29 35.47
CA GLU A 108 -7.39 -22.44 34.34
C GLU A 108 -6.32 -22.57 33.23
N THR A 109 -6.73 -22.50 31.97
CA THR A 109 -5.80 -22.33 30.82
C THR A 109 -5.48 -20.85 30.62
N ALA A 110 -4.35 -20.51 29.98
CA ALA A 110 -4.01 -19.11 29.68
C ALA A 110 -5.10 -18.41 28.86
N THR A 111 -5.68 -19.11 27.87
CA THR A 111 -6.78 -18.60 27.05
C THR A 111 -8.04 -18.35 27.87
N SER A 112 -8.47 -19.30 28.71
CA SER A 112 -9.66 -19.11 29.56
C SER A 112 -9.45 -18.01 30.59
N PHE A 113 -8.25 -17.93 31.17
CA PHE A 113 -7.89 -16.93 32.17
C PHE A 113 -7.97 -15.51 31.59
N LEU A 114 -7.36 -15.30 30.41
CA LEU A 114 -7.36 -14.00 29.74
C LEU A 114 -8.77 -13.63 29.25
N ARG A 115 -9.54 -14.55 28.66
CA ARG A 115 -10.94 -14.27 28.25
C ARG A 115 -11.85 -13.90 29.41
N THR A 116 -11.65 -14.51 30.57
CA THR A 116 -12.49 -14.26 31.75
C THR A 116 -12.21 -12.87 32.34
N ARG A 117 -10.99 -12.34 32.20
CA ARG A 117 -10.54 -11.11 32.89
C ARG A 117 -10.31 -9.91 31.98
N SER A 118 -10.13 -10.10 30.68
CA SER A 118 -10.01 -9.02 29.69
C SER A 118 -11.30 -8.88 28.88
N ILE A 119 -11.79 -7.65 28.78
CA ILE A 119 -13.00 -7.34 28.02
C ILE A 119 -12.71 -7.51 26.52
N ALA A 120 -11.53 -7.06 26.08
CA ALA A 120 -11.10 -7.21 24.69
C ALA A 120 -10.84 -8.68 24.31
N ALA A 121 -10.45 -9.54 25.27
CA ALA A 121 -10.11 -10.94 24.98
C ALA A 121 -11.32 -11.75 24.49
N ASN A 122 -12.54 -11.33 24.83
CA ASN A 122 -13.77 -11.90 24.26
C ASN A 122 -13.90 -11.62 22.75
N GLN A 123 -13.19 -10.61 22.23
CA GLN A 123 -13.07 -10.30 20.81
C GLN A 123 -11.78 -10.87 20.17
N GLY A 124 -11.02 -11.69 20.90
CA GLY A 124 -9.76 -12.26 20.44
C GLY A 124 -8.56 -11.31 20.49
N LEU A 125 -8.68 -10.16 21.18
CA LEU A 125 -7.59 -9.19 21.33
C LEU A 125 -7.26 -8.99 22.80
N VAL A 126 -6.00 -8.70 23.14
CA VAL A 126 -5.60 -8.38 24.52
C VAL A 126 -4.78 -7.11 24.49
N SER A 127 -5.22 -6.07 25.21
CA SER A 127 -4.40 -4.86 25.35
C SER A 127 -3.24 -5.10 26.31
N ARG A 128 -2.18 -4.29 26.18
CA ARG A 128 -1.01 -4.33 27.05
C ARG A 128 -1.40 -4.17 28.51
N ASP A 129 -2.23 -3.17 28.82
CA ASP A 129 -2.66 -2.88 30.19
C ASP A 129 -3.54 -3.99 30.76
N GLU A 130 -4.43 -4.56 29.94
CA GLU A 130 -5.24 -5.71 30.34
C GLU A 130 -4.38 -6.94 30.59
N PHE A 131 -3.40 -7.23 29.72
CA PHE A 131 -2.46 -8.32 29.93
C PHE A 131 -1.67 -8.13 31.22
N VAL A 132 -1.12 -6.94 31.46
CA VAL A 132 -0.38 -6.61 32.67
C VAL A 132 -1.25 -6.78 33.92
N ALA A 133 -2.47 -6.25 33.91
CA ALA A 133 -3.41 -6.39 35.02
C ALA A 133 -3.78 -7.87 35.27
N CYS A 134 -4.00 -8.64 34.20
CA CYS A 134 -4.28 -10.07 34.27
C CYS A 134 -3.11 -10.82 34.92
N ILE A 135 -1.88 -10.64 34.43
CA ILE A 135 -0.70 -11.32 34.99
C ILE A 135 -0.41 -10.87 36.42
N ALA A 136 -0.56 -9.57 36.73
CA ALA A 136 -0.40 -9.05 38.08
C ALA A 136 -1.40 -9.69 39.08
N SER A 137 -2.63 -10.00 38.63
CA SER A 137 -3.65 -10.65 39.46
C SER A 137 -3.30 -12.09 39.88
N LEU A 138 -2.32 -12.73 39.23
CA LEU A 138 -1.82 -14.05 39.63
C LEU A 138 -1.01 -14.03 40.93
N GLY A 139 -0.63 -12.84 41.43
CA GLY A 139 0.15 -12.70 42.66
C GLY A 139 1.56 -13.29 42.54
N LEU A 140 2.13 -13.32 41.34
CA LEU A 140 3.50 -13.76 41.10
C LEU A 140 4.46 -12.61 41.44
N PRO A 141 5.65 -12.90 42.02
CA PRO A 141 6.66 -11.89 42.32
C PRO A 141 7.43 -11.48 41.05
N ILE A 142 6.69 -11.12 39.99
CA ILE A 142 7.23 -10.67 38.70
C ILE A 142 7.11 -9.15 38.65
N SER A 143 8.20 -8.48 38.26
CA SER A 143 8.18 -7.02 38.14
C SER A 143 7.32 -6.58 36.96
N HIS A 144 6.72 -5.39 37.06
CA HIS A 144 5.92 -4.81 35.97
C HIS A 144 6.70 -4.74 34.64
N ALA A 145 7.99 -4.40 34.70
CA ALA A 145 8.87 -4.33 33.53
C ALA A 145 9.05 -5.69 32.83
N GLU A 146 9.09 -6.79 33.59
CA GLU A 146 9.20 -8.14 33.04
C GLU A 146 7.91 -8.61 32.35
N ILE A 147 6.75 -8.20 32.88
CA ILE A 147 5.45 -8.50 32.24
C ILE A 147 5.34 -7.73 30.91
N LEU A 148 5.76 -6.47 30.90
CA LEU A 148 5.81 -5.65 29.68
C LEU A 148 6.77 -6.22 28.63
N ASP A 149 7.96 -6.67 29.04
CA ASP A 149 8.92 -7.31 28.14
C ASP A 149 8.37 -8.63 27.57
N LEU A 150 7.67 -9.43 28.38
CA LEU A 150 7.00 -10.65 27.91
C LEU A 150 5.89 -10.36 26.91
N PHE A 151 5.09 -9.31 27.13
CA PHE A 151 4.06 -8.88 26.18
C PHE A 151 4.68 -8.39 24.86
N ALA A 152 5.70 -7.51 24.94
CA ALA A 152 6.40 -7.01 23.76
C ALA A 152 7.04 -8.15 22.96
N PHE A 153 7.56 -9.17 23.65
CA PHE A 153 8.06 -10.39 23.02
C PHE A 153 6.97 -11.18 22.31
N ALA A 154 5.81 -11.38 22.95
CA ALA A 154 4.69 -12.10 22.33
C ALA A 154 4.13 -11.40 21.08
N VAL A 155 4.13 -10.07 21.09
CA VAL A 155 3.65 -9.27 19.95
C VAL A 155 4.73 -9.07 18.87
N GLY A 156 6.00 -9.32 19.21
CA GLY A 156 7.14 -9.01 18.36
C GLY A 156 7.39 -7.49 18.19
N SER A 157 6.83 -6.65 19.07
CA SER A 157 6.99 -5.19 19.05
C SER A 157 6.73 -4.57 20.42
N THR A 158 7.56 -3.60 20.80
CA THR A 158 7.38 -2.76 22.00
C THR A 158 6.40 -1.61 21.80
N GLU A 159 5.98 -1.32 20.56
CA GLU A 159 5.11 -0.18 20.25
C GLU A 159 3.64 -0.58 20.11
N ARG A 160 3.36 -1.86 19.87
CA ARG A 160 1.98 -2.34 19.80
C ARG A 160 1.40 -2.47 21.21
N ASP A 161 0.32 -1.73 21.46
CA ASP A 161 -0.43 -1.78 22.71
C ASP A 161 -1.51 -2.87 22.72
N THR A 162 -1.72 -3.57 21.59
CA THR A 162 -2.69 -4.66 21.45
C THR A 162 -2.07 -5.86 20.74
N ALA A 163 -2.38 -7.04 21.28
CA ALA A 163 -1.96 -8.34 20.79
C ALA A 163 -3.17 -9.17 20.39
N VAL A 164 -3.01 -10.09 19.45
CA VAL A 164 -4.01 -11.13 19.24
C VAL A 164 -3.91 -12.13 20.41
N LEU A 165 -5.04 -12.55 20.99
CA LEU A 165 -5.06 -13.45 22.15
C LEU A 165 -4.26 -14.73 21.87
N GLU A 166 -4.32 -15.23 20.64
CA GLU A 166 -3.59 -16.38 20.15
C GLU A 166 -2.06 -16.18 20.17
N GLU A 167 -1.55 -14.97 19.87
CA GLU A 167 -0.11 -14.66 19.92
C GLU A 167 0.41 -14.74 21.36
N VAL A 168 -0.33 -14.14 22.30
CA VAL A 168 0.03 -14.11 23.72
C VAL A 168 -0.04 -15.52 24.33
N THR A 169 -1.11 -16.25 24.06
CA THR A 169 -1.29 -17.61 24.57
C THR A 169 -0.27 -18.58 23.98
N GLN A 170 0.12 -18.40 22.71
CA GLN A 170 1.19 -19.18 22.09
C GLN A 170 2.53 -19.03 22.82
N VAL A 171 2.91 -17.80 23.22
CA VAL A 171 4.15 -17.59 23.99
C VAL A 171 4.08 -18.21 25.38
N LEU A 172 2.95 -18.09 26.06
CA LEU A 172 2.75 -18.72 27.36
C LEU A 172 2.78 -20.26 27.26
N ASP A 173 2.26 -20.82 26.17
CA ASP A 173 2.19 -22.26 25.95
C ASP A 173 3.51 -22.86 25.46
N ALA A 174 4.28 -22.14 24.64
CA ALA A 174 5.53 -22.61 24.05
C ALA A 174 6.66 -22.80 25.08
N ALA A 175 6.53 -22.24 26.28
CA ALA A 175 7.57 -22.28 27.31
C ALA A 175 7.74 -23.64 28.00
N LEU A 176 6.88 -24.62 27.71
CA LEU A 176 6.92 -25.93 28.36
C LEU A 176 7.96 -26.84 27.68
N PRO A 177 8.96 -27.36 28.42
CA PRO A 177 9.79 -28.44 27.89
C PRO A 177 8.89 -29.64 27.66
N HIS A 178 8.84 -30.09 26.40
CA HIS A 178 7.92 -31.12 25.90
C HIS A 178 8.17 -32.48 26.59
N LEU A 179 7.70 -32.63 27.83
CA LEU A 179 7.50 -33.93 28.46
C LEU A 179 6.22 -34.49 27.86
N ALA A 180 6.39 -35.33 26.84
CA ALA A 180 5.33 -35.87 26.01
C ALA A 180 4.22 -36.54 26.85
N PRO A 181 2.96 -36.12 26.72
CA PRO A 181 1.83 -37.02 26.93
C PRO A 181 1.67 -37.86 25.67
N VAL A 182 1.72 -39.18 25.84
CA VAL A 182 1.33 -40.16 24.82
C VAL A 182 -0.16 -39.98 24.54
N GLY A 183 -0.52 -39.22 23.50
CA GLY A 183 -1.93 -39.05 23.11
C GLY A 183 -2.23 -37.91 22.14
N GLY A 184 -2.00 -38.14 20.84
CA GLY A 184 -2.90 -37.73 19.75
C GLY A 184 -3.24 -36.25 19.49
N SER A 185 -2.64 -35.26 20.14
CA SER A 185 -2.91 -33.85 19.84
C SER A 185 -1.90 -33.31 18.83
N SER A 186 -2.38 -32.70 17.75
CA SER A 186 -1.61 -32.04 16.70
C SER A 186 -0.67 -30.98 17.29
N GLY A 187 0.57 -31.36 17.58
CA GLY A 187 1.61 -30.46 18.05
C GLY A 187 2.03 -29.45 16.97
N PRO A 188 2.72 -28.37 17.36
CA PRO A 188 3.32 -27.45 16.39
C PRO A 188 4.23 -28.25 15.46
N VAL A 189 3.92 -28.22 14.17
CA VAL A 189 4.75 -28.89 13.16
C VAL A 189 6.14 -28.25 13.23
N ASN A 190 7.16 -29.04 13.55
CA ASN A 190 8.52 -28.55 13.75
C ASN A 190 9.13 -28.21 12.37
N LEU A 191 8.83 -27.01 11.89
CA LEU A 191 9.34 -26.50 10.62
C LEU A 191 10.81 -26.12 10.77
N SER A 192 11.58 -26.31 9.70
CA SER A 192 12.89 -25.65 9.60
C SER A 192 12.70 -24.14 9.69
N PRO A 193 13.59 -23.38 10.35
CA PRO A 193 13.49 -21.92 10.48
C PRO A 193 13.40 -21.21 9.12
N GLU A 194 13.98 -21.79 8.08
CA GLU A 194 13.87 -21.30 6.71
C GLU A 194 12.44 -21.46 6.17
N ALA A 195 11.84 -22.64 6.37
CA ALA A 195 10.48 -22.93 5.93
C ALA A 195 9.46 -22.04 6.66
N GLU A 196 9.66 -21.82 7.96
CA GLU A 196 8.85 -20.91 8.76
C GLU A 196 8.95 -19.46 8.26
N ARG A 197 10.15 -18.99 7.92
CA ARG A 197 10.36 -17.65 7.34
C ARG A 197 9.64 -17.49 5.99
N VAL A 198 9.67 -18.50 5.13
CA VAL A 198 8.98 -18.45 3.83
C VAL A 198 7.47 -18.49 4.04
N VAL A 199 6.95 -19.40 4.86
CA VAL A 199 5.51 -19.47 5.19
C VAL A 199 5.03 -18.16 5.81
N GLY A 200 5.80 -17.56 6.71
CA GLY A 200 5.51 -16.26 7.30
C GLY A 200 5.43 -15.13 6.27
N ARG A 201 6.34 -15.10 5.30
CA ARG A 201 6.29 -14.14 4.17
C ARG A 201 5.05 -14.33 3.33
N VAL A 202 4.71 -15.57 2.98
CA VAL A 202 3.48 -15.89 2.22
C VAL A 202 2.25 -15.46 3.03
N ARG A 203 2.15 -15.81 4.31
CA ARG A 203 1.06 -15.39 5.21
C ARG A 203 0.89 -13.88 5.25
N SER A 204 1.99 -13.17 5.43
CA SER A 204 2.01 -11.71 5.46
C SER A 204 1.55 -11.12 4.12
N ALA A 205 1.97 -11.70 3.00
CA ALA A 205 1.57 -11.25 1.67
C ALA A 205 0.08 -11.53 1.39
N VAL A 206 -0.41 -12.74 1.71
CA VAL A 206 -1.83 -13.10 1.61
C VAL A 206 -2.68 -12.16 2.45
N GLY A 207 -2.28 -11.89 3.70
CA GLY A 207 -2.97 -10.96 4.59
C GLY A 207 -3.02 -9.52 4.08
N ARG A 208 -1.94 -9.04 3.45
CA ARG A 208 -1.90 -7.69 2.84
C ARG A 208 -2.67 -7.57 1.53
N SER A 209 -2.98 -8.68 0.86
CA SER A 209 -3.61 -8.61 -0.47
C SER A 209 -4.99 -7.95 -0.46
N GLY A 210 -5.69 -7.95 0.68
CA GLY A 210 -7.06 -7.46 0.82
C GLY A 210 -8.09 -8.25 0.00
N ARG A 211 -7.67 -9.29 -0.72
CA ARG A 211 -8.54 -10.14 -1.54
C ARG A 211 -9.11 -11.28 -0.71
N PRO A 212 -10.29 -11.82 -1.07
CA PRO A 212 -10.78 -13.05 -0.47
C PRO A 212 -9.75 -14.17 -0.64
N PHE A 213 -9.46 -14.91 0.44
CA PHE A 213 -8.42 -15.95 0.42
C PHE A 213 -8.65 -17.01 -0.66
N GLU A 214 -9.91 -17.27 -1.00
CA GLU A 214 -10.28 -18.21 -2.05
C GLU A 214 -9.85 -17.73 -3.44
N GLU A 215 -9.94 -16.42 -3.71
CA GLU A 215 -9.46 -15.83 -4.96
C GLU A 215 -7.93 -15.94 -5.06
N VAL A 216 -7.23 -15.67 -3.96
CA VAL A 216 -5.76 -15.81 -3.87
C VAL A 216 -5.35 -17.26 -4.12
N PHE A 217 -6.00 -18.21 -3.45
CA PHE A 217 -5.75 -19.64 -3.63
C PHE A 217 -6.01 -20.10 -5.06
N ARG A 218 -7.13 -19.72 -5.68
CA ARG A 218 -7.42 -20.03 -7.09
C ARG A 218 -6.37 -19.43 -8.03
N GLY A 219 -5.86 -18.23 -7.72
CA GLY A 219 -4.76 -17.59 -8.46
C GLY A 219 -3.47 -18.41 -8.43
N PHE A 220 -3.21 -19.12 -7.33
CA PHE A 220 -2.04 -20.00 -7.20
C PHE A 220 -2.18 -21.34 -7.95
N CYS A 221 -3.40 -21.86 -8.10
CA CYS A 221 -3.69 -23.16 -8.72
C CYS A 221 -3.63 -23.14 -10.26
N ARG A 222 -2.48 -22.87 -10.88
CA ARG A 222 -2.37 -22.81 -12.36
C ARG A 222 -2.31 -24.18 -13.04
N ALA A 223 -1.62 -25.16 -12.47
CA ALA A 223 -1.34 -26.42 -13.16
C ALA A 223 -2.61 -27.25 -13.44
N GLY A 224 -3.67 -27.07 -12.64
CA GLY A 224 -4.96 -27.73 -12.85
C GLY A 224 -5.92 -27.01 -13.80
N GLY A 225 -5.55 -25.86 -14.36
CA GLY A 225 -6.41 -25.04 -15.24
C GLY A 225 -7.39 -24.11 -14.49
N ARG A 226 -8.16 -23.31 -15.25
CA ARG A 226 -9.17 -22.40 -14.66
C ARG A 226 -10.26 -23.23 -13.98
N GLY A 227 -10.28 -23.21 -12.65
CA GLY A 227 -11.26 -23.93 -11.83
C GLY A 227 -10.68 -25.08 -11.00
N ALA A 228 -9.36 -25.27 -11.00
CA ALA A 228 -8.72 -26.22 -10.10
C ALA A 228 -9.01 -25.87 -8.63
N SER A 229 -9.55 -26.84 -7.88
CA SER A 229 -9.86 -26.72 -6.45
C SER A 229 -8.70 -27.19 -5.56
N THR A 230 -7.64 -27.74 -6.15
CA THR A 230 -6.47 -28.28 -5.45
C THR A 230 -5.19 -27.73 -6.06
N MET A 231 -4.33 -27.15 -5.22
CA MET A 231 -3.01 -26.65 -5.60
C MET A 231 -2.03 -27.82 -5.71
N THR A 232 -1.33 -27.95 -6.84
CA THR A 232 -0.33 -29.02 -7.05
C THR A 232 1.02 -28.68 -6.41
N ARG A 233 1.94 -29.65 -6.33
CA ARG A 233 3.29 -29.41 -5.81
C ARG A 233 4.06 -28.39 -6.63
N ALA A 234 3.88 -28.43 -7.96
CA ALA A 234 4.48 -27.46 -8.87
C ALA A 234 3.90 -26.06 -8.66
N ASP A 235 2.60 -25.94 -8.36
CA ASP A 235 1.98 -24.67 -8.00
C ASP A 235 2.57 -24.12 -6.69
N LEU A 236 2.64 -24.94 -5.63
CA LEU A 236 3.23 -24.51 -4.36
C LEU A 236 4.69 -24.06 -4.56
N ALA A 237 5.50 -24.84 -5.27
CA ALA A 237 6.89 -24.50 -5.55
C ALA A 237 7.02 -23.12 -6.23
N ARG A 238 6.16 -22.86 -7.23
CA ARG A 238 6.12 -21.58 -7.94
C ARG A 238 5.73 -20.42 -7.03
N VAL A 239 4.72 -20.61 -6.17
CA VAL A 239 4.30 -19.59 -5.21
C VAL A 239 5.46 -19.26 -4.27
N LEU A 240 6.07 -20.28 -3.66
CA LEU A 240 7.19 -20.10 -2.74
C LEU A 240 8.39 -19.43 -3.42
N SER A 241 8.73 -19.82 -4.64
CA SER A 241 9.83 -19.22 -5.40
C SER A 241 9.58 -17.75 -5.78
N THR A 242 8.32 -17.31 -5.77
CA THR A 242 8.00 -15.90 -6.00
C THR A 242 8.31 -15.02 -4.79
N PHE A 243 8.25 -15.59 -3.57
CA PHE A 243 8.60 -14.90 -2.32
C PHE A 243 10.06 -15.13 -1.89
N ASP A 244 10.67 -16.21 -2.38
CA ASP A 244 12.07 -16.56 -2.14
C ASP A 244 12.65 -17.30 -3.37
N PRO A 245 13.27 -16.58 -4.32
CA PRO A 245 13.73 -17.18 -5.58
C PRO A 245 14.81 -18.25 -5.40
N ASP A 246 15.56 -18.17 -4.30
CA ASP A 246 16.65 -19.09 -3.97
C ASP A 246 16.22 -20.20 -3.01
N ILE A 247 14.90 -20.43 -2.86
CA ILE A 247 14.38 -21.45 -1.95
C ILE A 247 14.87 -22.84 -2.35
N ASP A 248 15.46 -23.55 -1.38
CA ASP A 248 15.93 -24.90 -1.59
C ASP A 248 14.73 -25.82 -1.97
N PRO A 249 14.81 -26.57 -3.09
CA PRO A 249 13.77 -27.52 -3.47
C PRO A 249 13.47 -28.56 -2.37
N GLU A 250 14.43 -28.87 -1.48
CA GLU A 250 14.19 -29.73 -0.32
C GLU A 250 13.26 -29.08 0.71
N VAL A 251 13.35 -27.76 0.92
CA VAL A 251 12.43 -27.02 1.78
C VAL A 251 11.02 -27.07 1.20
N VAL A 252 10.86 -26.88 -0.10
CA VAL A 252 9.57 -27.03 -0.80
C VAL A 252 9.03 -28.45 -0.66
N ALA A 253 9.88 -29.47 -0.82
CA ALA A 253 9.51 -30.88 -0.66
C ALA A 253 9.03 -31.20 0.77
N ARG A 254 9.69 -30.64 1.78
CA ARG A 254 9.30 -30.78 3.19
C ARG A 254 7.98 -30.08 3.46
N LEU A 255 7.83 -28.81 3.07
CA LEU A 255 6.59 -28.06 3.22
C LEU A 255 5.41 -28.75 2.55
N TRP A 256 5.61 -29.30 1.35
CA TRP A 256 4.58 -30.07 0.65
C TRP A 256 4.14 -31.30 1.46
N ARG A 257 5.09 -32.12 1.96
CA ARG A 257 4.76 -33.30 2.78
C ARG A 257 4.06 -32.97 4.09
N LEU A 258 4.33 -31.79 4.65
CA LEU A 258 3.71 -31.34 5.91
C LEU A 258 2.32 -30.74 5.71
N SER A 259 2.12 -30.08 4.57
CA SER A 259 0.85 -29.38 4.27
C SER A 259 -0.16 -30.26 3.55
N VAL A 260 0.29 -31.25 2.79
CA VAL A 260 -0.55 -32.17 2.02
C VAL A 260 -0.51 -33.56 2.68
N PRO A 261 -1.64 -34.07 3.18
CA PRO A 261 -1.73 -35.44 3.67
C PRO A 261 -1.25 -36.44 2.60
N GLU A 262 -0.56 -37.52 2.98
CA GLU A 262 0.01 -38.49 2.02
C GLU A 262 -1.04 -39.12 1.07
N SER A 263 -2.31 -39.11 1.47
CA SER A 263 -3.44 -39.61 0.68
C SER A 263 -4.07 -38.57 -0.25
N ALA A 264 -3.74 -37.29 -0.10
CA ALA A 264 -4.31 -36.22 -0.89
C ALA A 264 -3.54 -36.01 -2.21
N THR A 265 -4.27 -35.72 -3.28
CA THR A 265 -3.70 -35.45 -4.60
C THR A 265 -3.10 -34.03 -4.73
N GLY A 266 -3.43 -33.14 -3.80
CA GLY A 266 -2.92 -31.78 -3.74
C GLY A 266 -3.33 -31.05 -2.46
N LEU A 267 -2.89 -29.80 -2.32
CA LEU A 267 -3.29 -28.95 -1.21
C LEU A 267 -4.66 -28.33 -1.53
N ASP A 268 -5.69 -28.68 -0.76
CA ASP A 268 -7.01 -28.07 -0.89
C ASP A 268 -7.07 -26.67 -0.24
N PHE A 269 -8.16 -25.94 -0.47
CA PHE A 269 -8.32 -24.58 0.06
C PHE A 269 -8.29 -24.54 1.60
N SER A 270 -8.90 -25.53 2.26
CA SER A 270 -8.92 -25.62 3.73
C SER A 270 -7.50 -25.77 4.30
N SER A 271 -6.72 -26.70 3.75
CA SER A 271 -5.33 -26.91 4.16
C SER A 271 -4.50 -25.68 3.83
N PHE A 272 -4.69 -25.07 2.66
CA PHE A 272 -4.05 -23.80 2.32
C PHE A 272 -4.31 -22.71 3.37
N CYS A 273 -5.56 -22.51 3.79
CA CYS A 273 -5.89 -21.51 4.81
C CYS A 273 -5.22 -21.79 6.15
N SER A 274 -5.20 -23.05 6.59
CA SER A 274 -4.53 -23.42 7.85
C SER A 274 -3.03 -23.12 7.82
N TRP A 275 -2.40 -23.18 6.65
CA TRP A 275 -0.97 -22.97 6.48
C TRP A 275 -0.57 -21.55 6.09
N PHE A 276 -1.38 -20.83 5.32
CA PHE A 276 -0.98 -19.60 4.65
C PHE A 276 -1.91 -18.40 4.89
N CYS A 277 -3.05 -18.56 5.58
CA CYS A 277 -3.85 -17.41 5.98
C CYS A 277 -3.39 -16.85 7.35
N PRO A 278 -3.51 -15.53 7.57
CA PRO A 278 -3.35 -14.95 8.89
C PRO A 278 -4.31 -15.60 9.89
N GLY A 279 -3.81 -16.04 11.05
CA GLY A 279 -4.63 -16.70 12.08
C GLY A 279 -4.95 -18.19 11.82
N GLY A 280 -4.43 -18.80 10.75
CA GLY A 280 -4.62 -20.23 10.49
C GLY A 280 -4.01 -21.12 11.57
N ARG A 281 -4.86 -21.64 12.47
CA ARG A 281 -4.74 -23.02 12.98
C ARG A 281 -5.66 -23.89 12.14
N ALA A 282 -5.28 -25.15 11.91
CA ALA A 282 -6.16 -26.13 11.29
C ALA A 282 -7.51 -26.08 12.02
N LEU A 283 -8.56 -25.65 11.32
CA LEU A 283 -9.93 -25.92 11.76
C LEU A 283 -9.97 -27.44 11.94
N ALA A 284 -10.08 -27.90 13.18
CA ALA A 284 -10.21 -29.32 13.48
C ALA A 284 -11.50 -29.81 12.79
N GLY A 285 -11.32 -30.33 11.58
CA GLY A 285 -12.38 -30.92 10.78
C GLY A 285 -12.97 -32.09 11.55
N HIS A 286 -14.29 -32.08 11.67
CA HIS A 286 -15.09 -33.21 12.10
C HIS A 286 -14.66 -34.47 11.33
N GLY A 287 -13.90 -35.34 12.01
CA GLY A 287 -13.59 -36.67 11.51
C GLY A 287 -14.87 -37.49 11.39
N GLY A 288 -15.12 -37.99 10.19
CA GLY A 288 -16.33 -38.71 9.82
C GLY A 288 -16.52 -40.03 10.56
N HIS A 289 -17.77 -40.30 10.89
CA HIS A 289 -18.31 -41.63 11.20
C HIS A 289 -19.17 -42.07 10.00
N PRO A 290 -19.01 -43.28 9.43
CA PRO A 290 -19.83 -43.71 8.29
C PRO A 290 -21.03 -44.57 8.73
N HIS A 291 -22.14 -44.44 7.95
CA HIS A 291 -23.41 -45.21 7.96
C HIS A 291 -24.37 -44.89 9.13
N THR A 292 -25.64 -44.52 9.03
CA THR A 292 -26.75 -44.56 8.00
C THR A 292 -27.94 -43.73 8.56
N PRO A 293 -29.12 -43.59 7.91
CA PRO A 293 -29.55 -42.49 7.05
C PRO A 293 -30.67 -41.62 7.68
N THR A 294 -31.27 -40.75 6.86
CA THR A 294 -32.55 -40.01 7.02
C THR A 294 -32.50 -38.64 7.72
N GLY A 295 -32.37 -37.61 6.87
CA GLY A 295 -33.33 -36.49 6.78
C GLY A 295 -33.39 -35.49 7.94
N LEU A 296 -32.86 -34.28 7.70
CA LEU A 296 -33.63 -33.03 7.64
C LEU A 296 -32.68 -31.89 7.26
N SER A 297 -33.10 -31.13 6.25
CA SER A 297 -32.32 -30.12 5.54
C SER A 297 -32.39 -28.76 6.24
N GLU A 298 -31.23 -28.22 6.66
CA GLU A 298 -31.08 -26.84 7.14
C GLU A 298 -31.30 -25.79 6.03
N SER A 299 -31.42 -26.22 4.77
CA SER A 299 -31.65 -25.37 3.60
C SER A 299 -33.07 -24.76 3.54
N HIS A 300 -33.99 -25.20 4.41
CA HIS A 300 -35.37 -24.73 4.41
C HIS A 300 -35.62 -23.48 5.29
N MET A 301 -34.76 -23.17 6.27
CA MET A 301 -34.90 -21.95 7.09
C MET A 301 -34.39 -20.69 6.39
N LEU A 302 -33.31 -20.79 5.61
CA LEU A 302 -32.77 -19.65 4.87
C LEU A 302 -33.65 -19.24 3.68
N SER A 303 -34.34 -20.21 3.07
CA SER A 303 -35.29 -19.93 1.98
C SER A 303 -36.54 -19.19 2.47
N GLN A 304 -37.00 -19.44 3.71
CA GLN A 304 -38.14 -18.72 4.29
C GLN A 304 -37.80 -17.30 4.79
N LEU A 305 -36.54 -17.02 5.10
CA LEU A 305 -36.08 -15.69 5.51
C LEU A 305 -35.86 -14.74 4.33
N LEU A 306 -35.54 -15.26 3.15
CA LEU A 306 -35.37 -14.46 1.92
C LEU A 306 -36.68 -14.19 1.18
N GLU A 307 -37.73 -15.00 1.38
CA GLU A 307 -39.06 -14.74 0.78
C GLU A 307 -39.90 -13.70 1.56
N ARG A 308 -39.51 -13.32 2.78
CA ARG A 308 -40.31 -12.45 3.67
C ARG A 308 -39.97 -10.96 3.61
N SER A 309 -39.05 -10.56 2.72
CA SER A 309 -38.55 -9.18 2.59
C SER A 309 -38.58 -8.68 1.14
N MET A 310 -39.78 -8.55 0.57
CA MET A 310 -40.02 -7.78 -0.65
C MET A 310 -41.26 -6.89 -0.46
N PRO A 311 -41.12 -5.55 -0.39
CA PRO A 311 -42.22 -4.65 -0.66
C PRO A 311 -42.24 -4.29 -2.15
N ARG A 312 -43.44 -4.42 -2.72
CA ARG A 312 -43.86 -3.93 -4.03
C ARG A 312 -43.67 -2.41 -4.15
N SER A 313 -43.10 -1.95 -5.27
CA SER A 313 -43.21 -0.56 -5.73
C SER A 313 -44.67 -0.11 -5.84
N PRO A 314 -44.95 1.18 -5.62
CA PRO A 314 -45.23 2.02 -6.79
C PRO A 314 -44.72 3.48 -6.69
N GLY A 315 -44.38 4.05 -7.85
CA GLY A 315 -44.79 5.42 -8.20
C GLY A 315 -43.86 6.61 -7.90
N ASN A 316 -43.22 7.10 -8.96
CA ASN A 316 -43.11 8.51 -9.40
C ASN A 316 -42.81 9.68 -8.42
N LEU A 317 -41.75 10.43 -8.79
CA LEU A 317 -41.37 11.85 -8.50
C LEU A 317 -40.59 12.13 -7.19
N PRO A 318 -39.90 13.29 -7.08
CA PRO A 318 -38.83 13.84 -7.94
C PRO A 318 -37.54 14.15 -7.14
N SER A 319 -36.44 14.44 -7.84
CA SER A 319 -35.09 14.69 -7.31
C SER A 319 -34.99 15.84 -6.29
N PRO A 320 -34.18 15.71 -5.20
CA PRO A 320 -33.87 16.83 -4.32
C PRO A 320 -32.62 17.60 -4.76
N LEU A 321 -32.88 18.87 -5.07
CA LEU A 321 -32.08 20.09 -4.93
C LEU A 321 -30.64 20.00 -4.39
N SER A 322 -29.73 20.53 -5.21
CA SER A 322 -28.38 20.96 -4.84
C SER A 322 -28.39 22.00 -3.71
N ALA A 323 -27.59 21.75 -2.67
CA ALA A 323 -27.30 22.72 -1.64
C ALA A 323 -26.28 23.76 -2.15
N SER A 324 -26.72 25.01 -2.14
CA SER A 324 -25.94 26.20 -2.48
C SER A 324 -24.98 26.55 -1.34
N MET A 325 -23.69 26.71 -1.65
CA MET A 325 -22.71 27.36 -0.76
C MET A 325 -22.83 28.90 -0.89
N PRO A 326 -22.55 29.68 0.17
CA PRO A 326 -22.68 31.13 0.14
C PRO A 326 -21.52 31.82 -0.59
N ASN A 327 -21.88 32.87 -1.32
CA ASN A 327 -21.00 33.86 -1.94
C ASN A 327 -20.06 34.50 -0.91
N LEU A 328 -18.75 34.48 -1.18
CA LEU A 328 -17.81 35.45 -0.63
C LEU A 328 -17.58 36.55 -1.67
N CYS A 329 -18.10 37.72 -1.36
CA CYS A 329 -17.88 38.96 -2.10
C CYS A 329 -16.42 39.43 -1.97
N HIS A 330 -15.83 39.76 -3.13
CA HIS A 330 -15.28 41.07 -3.45
C HIS A 330 -14.37 41.74 -2.41
N LEU A 331 -13.05 41.63 -2.62
CA LEU A 331 -12.04 42.57 -2.13
C LEU A 331 -11.13 42.91 -3.31
N ASP A 332 -11.59 43.86 -4.12
CA ASP A 332 -10.77 44.58 -5.09
C ASP A 332 -10.65 46.01 -4.53
N GLN A 333 -9.49 46.35 -3.97
CA GLN A 333 -9.20 47.71 -3.55
C GLN A 333 -7.75 48.07 -3.94
N PRO A 334 -7.55 48.92 -4.95
CA PRO A 334 -6.24 49.42 -5.29
C PRO A 334 -5.87 50.61 -4.39
N LEU A 335 -4.64 50.61 -3.87
CA LEU A 335 -4.05 51.77 -3.21
C LEU A 335 -3.32 52.67 -4.22
N PRO A 336 -3.19 53.98 -3.93
CA PRO A 336 -2.96 55.00 -4.95
C PRO A 336 -1.48 55.17 -5.28
N VAL A 337 -1.18 55.29 -6.57
CA VAL A 337 0.10 55.79 -7.07
C VAL A 337 -0.13 57.22 -7.59
N SER A 338 0.55 58.19 -6.99
CA SER A 338 0.66 59.55 -7.52
C SER A 338 1.95 59.72 -8.34
N PRO A 339 1.99 60.69 -9.28
CA PRO A 339 2.75 60.56 -10.51
C PRO A 339 3.96 61.51 -10.64
N ALA A 340 4.95 61.12 -11.43
CA ALA A 340 5.83 62.02 -12.19
C ALA A 340 6.52 61.20 -13.30
N ALA A 341 6.04 61.32 -14.55
CA ALA A 341 6.67 62.13 -15.60
C ALA A 341 7.91 61.50 -16.24
N ARG A 342 7.76 60.90 -17.43
CA ARG A 342 8.13 61.53 -18.71
C ARG A 342 7.93 60.57 -19.88
N ALA A 343 7.44 61.16 -20.95
CA ALA A 343 7.16 60.57 -22.24
C ALA A 343 8.44 60.31 -23.05
N THR A 344 8.40 59.25 -23.87
CA THR A 344 8.79 59.37 -25.29
C THR A 344 8.02 58.36 -26.13
N THR A 345 7.20 58.91 -27.01
CA THR A 345 6.60 58.34 -28.22
C THR A 345 7.64 57.72 -29.15
N LEU A 346 7.30 56.62 -29.84
CA LEU A 346 7.43 56.47 -31.29
C LEU A 346 6.61 55.25 -31.80
N THR A 347 6.20 55.38 -33.05
CA THR A 347 5.04 54.83 -33.76
C THR A 347 5.23 53.44 -34.42
N PRO A 348 4.15 52.83 -34.96
CA PRO A 348 4.05 51.42 -35.38
C PRO A 348 4.22 51.22 -36.91
N GLU A 349 3.95 49.99 -37.39
CA GLU A 349 4.00 49.44 -38.77
C GLU A 349 5.29 48.67 -39.10
N GLN A 350 5.32 47.49 -39.75
CA GLN A 350 4.34 46.70 -40.51
C GLN A 350 4.97 45.32 -40.85
N LEU A 351 4.11 44.30 -41.11
CA LEU A 351 4.31 43.16 -42.07
C LEU A 351 5.37 42.08 -41.71
N LEU A 352 5.13 40.76 -41.67
CA LEU A 352 4.27 39.86 -42.46
C LEU A 352 3.93 38.54 -41.71
N SER A 353 2.74 38.05 -42.02
CA SER A 353 2.19 36.68 -42.01
C SER A 353 3.12 35.48 -41.74
N ASN A 354 2.67 34.55 -40.88
CA ASN A 354 2.14 33.28 -41.40
C ASN A 354 1.41 32.45 -40.32
N GLU A 355 0.32 31.87 -40.78
CA GLU A 355 -0.56 30.93 -40.11
C GLU A 355 0.20 29.74 -39.51
N PHE A 356 0.07 29.53 -38.21
CA PHE A 356 0.21 28.20 -37.62
C PHE A 356 -0.85 28.05 -36.53
N ARG A 357 -1.89 27.26 -36.84
CA ARG A 357 -2.92 26.88 -35.87
C ARG A 357 -2.26 26.23 -34.66
N GLN A 358 -2.56 26.80 -33.50
CA GLN A 358 -2.21 26.28 -32.18
C GLN A 358 -3.01 25.01 -31.89
N ALA A 359 -2.31 23.90 -31.64
CA ALA A 359 -2.76 22.85 -30.75
C ALA A 359 -1.93 22.95 -29.44
N PRO A 360 -2.50 22.65 -28.26
CA PRO A 360 -1.80 22.86 -27.00
C PRO A 360 -0.68 21.82 -26.83
N ARG A 361 0.59 22.28 -26.90
CA ARG A 361 1.82 21.48 -26.73
C ARG A 361 2.03 20.86 -25.33
N ASN A 362 1.05 20.97 -24.43
CA ASN A 362 1.20 20.56 -23.03
C ASN A 362 0.17 19.50 -22.59
N ALA A 363 -0.63 18.96 -23.52
CA ALA A 363 -1.56 17.88 -23.22
C ALA A 363 -0.89 16.53 -23.52
N TRP A 364 -0.76 15.71 -22.49
CA TRP A 364 -0.44 14.29 -22.65
C TRP A 364 -1.45 13.64 -23.62
N PRO A 365 -1.03 12.72 -24.50
CA PRO A 365 -1.98 12.00 -25.34
C PRO A 365 -2.97 11.24 -24.46
N THR A 366 -4.27 11.57 -24.60
CA THR A 366 -5.34 10.87 -23.91
C THR A 366 -5.43 9.43 -24.41
N TRP A 367 -5.58 8.48 -23.48
CA TRP A 367 -5.59 7.02 -23.70
C TRP A 367 -6.36 6.50 -24.93
N PRO A 368 -7.52 7.07 -25.35
CA PRO A 368 -8.24 6.56 -26.53
C PRO A 368 -7.41 6.63 -27.84
N ALA A 369 -6.42 7.52 -27.93
CA ALA A 369 -5.61 7.70 -29.14
C ALA A 369 -4.55 6.59 -29.33
N LEU A 370 -4.17 5.86 -28.28
CA LEU A 370 -3.13 4.81 -28.33
C LEU A 370 -3.70 3.41 -28.64
N GLN A 371 -5.01 3.21 -28.51
CA GLN A 371 -5.66 1.90 -28.73
C GLN A 371 -5.83 1.51 -30.21
N ALA A 372 -5.67 2.46 -31.15
CA ALA A 372 -6.04 2.26 -32.55
C ALA A 372 -4.91 1.70 -33.46
N GLY A 373 -3.70 1.48 -32.94
CA GLY A 373 -2.61 0.87 -33.71
C GLY A 373 -1.75 -0.03 -32.85
N CYS A 374 -1.41 -1.23 -33.36
CA CYS A 374 -0.32 -2.05 -32.83
C CYS A 374 1.01 -1.31 -33.04
N VAL A 375 1.27 -0.28 -32.26
CA VAL A 375 2.54 0.43 -32.23
C VAL A 375 3.46 -0.35 -31.30
N GLN A 376 4.52 -0.91 -31.86
CA GLN A 376 5.58 -1.55 -31.10
C GLN A 376 6.15 -0.52 -30.10
N PRO A 377 6.23 -0.82 -28.79
CA PRO A 377 6.78 0.11 -27.83
C PRO A 377 8.22 0.46 -28.23
N PRO A 378 8.63 1.74 -28.12
CA PRO A 378 9.97 2.15 -28.51
C PRO A 378 11.01 1.38 -27.68
N PRO A 379 12.17 1.03 -28.25
CA PRO A 379 13.20 0.28 -27.53
C PRO A 379 13.59 1.03 -26.26
N LEU A 380 13.82 0.31 -25.14
CA LEU A 380 14.10 0.93 -23.82
C LEU A 380 15.28 1.92 -23.85
N SER A 381 16.21 1.76 -24.79
CA SER A 381 17.34 2.68 -25.03
C SER A 381 16.94 4.09 -25.49
N SER A 382 15.65 4.32 -25.81
CA SER A 382 15.13 5.59 -26.31
C SER A 382 14.66 6.58 -25.25
N LEU A 383 14.69 6.22 -23.96
CA LEU A 383 14.28 7.08 -22.84
C LEU A 383 15.15 8.34 -22.64
N SER A 384 16.11 8.60 -23.53
CA SER A 384 16.97 9.78 -23.50
C SER A 384 16.33 11.05 -24.06
N SER A 385 15.13 10.97 -24.65
CA SER A 385 14.47 12.14 -25.20
C SER A 385 13.93 13.05 -24.08
N GLN A 386 13.93 14.36 -24.32
CA GLN A 386 13.43 15.34 -23.35
C GLN A 386 11.95 15.11 -23.00
N GLU A 387 11.18 14.52 -23.91
CA GLU A 387 9.76 14.17 -23.71
C GLU A 387 9.57 13.05 -22.68
N ASP A 388 10.63 12.30 -22.38
CA ASP A 388 10.58 11.12 -21.51
C ASP A 388 10.94 11.45 -20.07
N PHE A 389 11.42 12.68 -19.86
CA PHE A 389 11.83 13.17 -18.56
C PHE A 389 10.76 12.98 -17.48
N PRO A 390 9.45 13.25 -17.70
CA PRO A 390 8.46 13.04 -16.66
C PRO A 390 8.33 11.57 -16.25
N ALA A 391 8.39 10.62 -17.20
CA ALA A 391 8.34 9.20 -16.90
C ALA A 391 9.61 8.76 -16.13
N MET A 392 10.79 9.23 -16.54
CA MET A 392 12.04 8.99 -15.83
C MET A 392 12.02 9.52 -14.39
N ALA A 393 11.49 10.72 -14.18
CA ALA A 393 11.35 11.33 -12.87
C ALA A 393 10.40 10.53 -11.96
N CYS A 394 9.27 10.06 -12.50
CA CYS A 394 8.33 9.21 -11.76
C CYS A 394 8.96 7.85 -11.41
N LEU A 395 9.70 7.23 -12.32
CA LEU A 395 10.43 5.98 -12.06
C LEU A 395 11.55 6.17 -11.03
N SER A 396 12.23 7.31 -11.04
CA SER A 396 13.24 7.66 -10.03
C SER A 396 12.60 7.80 -8.64
N ARG A 397 11.43 8.45 -8.54
CA ARG A 397 10.62 8.51 -7.30
C ARG A 397 10.18 7.11 -6.84
N LEU A 398 9.68 6.27 -7.75
CA LEU A 398 9.29 4.89 -7.46
C LEU A 398 10.46 4.11 -6.86
N HIS A 399 11.63 4.21 -7.51
CA HIS A 399 12.85 3.52 -7.10
C HIS A 399 13.33 3.98 -5.72
N GLY A 400 13.40 5.29 -5.51
CA GLY A 400 13.77 5.87 -4.22
C GLY A 400 12.84 5.44 -3.09
N TYR A 401 11.53 5.36 -3.37
CA TYR A 401 10.56 4.92 -2.37
C TYR A 401 10.64 3.42 -2.08
N LEU A 402 10.82 2.56 -3.10
CA LEU A 402 11.05 1.13 -2.91
C LEU A 402 12.28 0.88 -2.02
N ALA A 403 13.39 1.58 -2.31
CA ALA A 403 14.61 1.53 -1.50
C ALA A 403 14.37 2.02 -0.06
N LEU A 404 13.68 3.16 0.10
CA LEU A 404 13.29 3.71 1.40
C LEU A 404 12.38 2.74 2.19
N LYS A 405 11.60 1.89 1.52
CA LYS A 405 10.78 0.86 2.18
C LYS A 405 11.48 -0.49 2.33
N GLY A 406 12.64 -0.70 1.71
CA GLY A 406 13.30 -2.00 1.69
C GLY A 406 12.48 -3.04 0.93
N LEU A 407 11.68 -2.59 -0.03
CA LEU A 407 10.84 -3.45 -0.86
C LEU A 407 11.54 -3.68 -2.19
N THR A 408 11.53 -4.93 -2.64
CA THR A 408 11.87 -5.25 -4.03
C THR A 408 10.65 -5.02 -4.92
N LEU A 409 10.91 -4.82 -6.21
CA LEU A 409 9.84 -4.66 -7.20
C LEU A 409 8.91 -5.88 -7.21
N ASN A 410 9.47 -7.09 -7.21
CA ASN A 410 8.70 -8.32 -7.10
C ASN A 410 7.78 -8.31 -5.87
N PHE A 411 8.29 -7.92 -4.71
CA PHE A 411 7.48 -7.93 -3.49
C PHE A 411 6.35 -6.89 -3.49
N ALA A 412 6.57 -5.73 -4.12
CA ALA A 412 5.56 -4.69 -4.26
C ALA A 412 4.44 -5.06 -5.25
N PHE A 413 4.77 -5.79 -6.31
CA PHE A 413 3.84 -6.03 -7.42
C PHE A 413 3.34 -7.48 -7.55
N VAL A 414 3.93 -8.47 -6.86
CA VAL A 414 3.56 -9.90 -6.97
C VAL A 414 2.08 -10.16 -6.67
N LEU A 415 1.50 -9.47 -5.69
CA LEU A 415 0.09 -9.64 -5.31
C LEU A 415 -0.88 -9.15 -6.40
N TYR A 416 -0.38 -8.37 -7.34
CA TYR A 416 -1.12 -7.79 -8.46
C TYR A 416 -0.84 -8.51 -9.77
N ASP A 417 0.14 -9.41 -9.80
CA ASP A 417 0.39 -10.30 -10.91
C ASP A 417 -0.58 -11.47 -10.86
N THR A 418 -1.78 -11.26 -11.40
CA THR A 418 -2.86 -12.28 -11.46
C THR A 418 -2.46 -13.56 -12.19
N HIS A 419 -1.34 -13.52 -12.89
CA HIS A 419 -0.86 -14.58 -13.75
C HIS A 419 0.50 -15.12 -13.29
N MET A 420 1.13 -14.61 -12.24
CA MET A 420 2.48 -15.03 -11.83
C MET A 420 3.46 -15.09 -13.03
N GLU A 421 3.30 -14.18 -13.99
CA GLU A 421 4.12 -14.06 -15.20
C GLU A 421 5.25 -13.04 -15.05
N GLN A 422 5.47 -12.59 -13.81
CA GLN A 422 6.29 -11.44 -13.45
C GLN A 422 5.86 -10.20 -14.25
N ALA A 423 4.55 -10.01 -14.35
CA ALA A 423 3.94 -8.94 -15.11
C ALA A 423 2.65 -8.47 -14.46
N VAL A 424 2.38 -7.17 -14.50
CA VAL A 424 1.13 -6.61 -13.99
C VAL A 424 0.32 -5.98 -15.10
N THR A 425 -1.00 -6.13 -15.04
CA THR A 425 -1.91 -5.36 -15.90
C THR A 425 -1.94 -3.90 -15.46
N ARG A 426 -2.60 -3.03 -16.23
CA ARG A 426 -2.74 -1.61 -15.89
C ARG A 426 -3.40 -1.44 -14.53
N GLU A 427 -4.50 -2.15 -14.31
CA GLU A 427 -5.27 -2.10 -13.07
C GLU A 427 -4.44 -2.62 -11.91
N GLY A 428 -3.73 -3.73 -12.09
CA GLY A 428 -2.82 -4.28 -11.08
C GLY A 428 -1.70 -3.30 -10.71
N PHE A 429 -1.10 -2.62 -11.69
CA PHE A 429 -0.06 -1.62 -11.45
C PHE A 429 -0.59 -0.42 -10.67
N VAL A 430 -1.72 0.16 -11.10
CA VAL A 430 -2.32 1.32 -10.42
C VAL A 430 -2.76 0.96 -8.99
N SER A 431 -3.40 -0.19 -8.80
CA SER A 431 -3.79 -0.65 -7.46
C SER A 431 -2.60 -0.91 -6.55
N ALA A 432 -1.50 -1.44 -7.08
CA ALA A 432 -0.26 -1.58 -6.31
C ALA A 432 0.33 -0.22 -5.91
N ILE A 433 0.30 0.75 -6.84
CA ILE A 433 0.76 2.12 -6.58
C ILE A 433 -0.01 2.74 -5.41
N GLU A 434 -1.33 2.63 -5.44
CA GLU A 434 -2.23 3.16 -4.41
C GLU A 434 -2.09 2.43 -3.07
N HIS A 435 -2.10 1.09 -3.09
CA HIS A 435 -2.03 0.26 -1.88
C HIS A 435 -0.75 0.49 -1.06
N HIS A 436 0.38 0.64 -1.73
CA HIS A 436 1.67 0.90 -1.06
C HIS A 436 1.91 2.39 -0.75
N GLY A 437 0.98 3.27 -1.15
CA GLY A 437 1.10 4.71 -1.00
C GLY A 437 2.36 5.26 -1.65
N PHE A 438 2.72 4.76 -2.84
CA PHE A 438 3.85 5.29 -3.57
C PHE A 438 3.60 6.77 -3.91
N PRO A 439 4.63 7.62 -3.90
CA PRO A 439 4.48 9.06 -4.08
C PRO A 439 4.29 9.43 -5.55
N ILE A 440 3.37 8.76 -6.25
CA ILE A 440 3.11 8.85 -7.70
C ILE A 440 1.60 8.97 -7.88
N SER A 441 1.16 9.92 -8.70
CA SER A 441 -0.28 10.06 -8.96
C SER A 441 -0.81 8.95 -9.87
N LYS A 442 -2.13 8.75 -9.87
CA LYS A 442 -2.76 7.77 -10.78
C LYS A 442 -2.44 8.06 -12.25
N ALA A 443 -2.48 9.34 -12.66
CA ALA A 443 -2.16 9.74 -14.03
C ALA A 443 -0.69 9.45 -14.38
N GLU A 444 0.24 9.65 -13.44
CA GLU A 444 1.66 9.31 -13.63
C GLU A 444 1.88 7.80 -13.73
N ALA A 445 1.21 7.01 -12.91
CA ALA A 445 1.26 5.55 -12.97
C ALA A 445 0.73 5.03 -14.32
N GLU A 446 -0.38 5.58 -14.81
CA GLU A 446 -0.93 5.26 -16.13
C GLU A 446 0.01 5.67 -17.26
N ALA A 447 0.69 6.81 -17.16
CA ALA A 447 1.67 7.26 -18.14
C ALA A 447 2.92 6.35 -18.18
N ILE A 448 3.43 5.94 -17.01
CA ILE A 448 4.51 4.93 -16.93
C ILE A 448 4.06 3.63 -17.58
N PHE A 449 2.86 3.15 -17.24
CA PHE A 449 2.30 1.91 -17.78
C PHE A 449 2.16 1.98 -19.31
N ALA A 450 1.52 3.03 -19.83
CA ALA A 450 1.32 3.25 -21.26
C ALA A 450 2.64 3.21 -22.04
N ARG A 451 3.72 3.66 -21.41
CA ARG A 451 5.03 3.76 -22.03
C ARG A 451 5.85 2.48 -21.97
N LEU A 452 5.81 1.78 -20.84
CA LEU A 452 6.66 0.60 -20.60
C LEU A 452 5.96 -0.72 -20.85
N ALA A 453 4.62 -0.75 -20.81
CA ALA A 453 3.88 -1.98 -21.00
C ALA A 453 4.04 -2.50 -22.43
N ARG A 454 4.14 -3.82 -22.55
CA ARG A 454 4.31 -4.49 -23.84
C ARG A 454 3.18 -5.48 -24.04
N GLN A 455 2.77 -5.62 -25.29
CA GLN A 455 1.80 -6.64 -25.67
C GLN A 455 2.55 -7.86 -26.20
N LYS A 456 2.46 -8.98 -25.48
CA LYS A 456 2.86 -10.28 -26.03
C LYS A 456 1.75 -10.78 -26.98
N PRO A 457 2.06 -11.56 -28.03
CA PRO A 457 1.03 -12.10 -28.92
C PRO A 457 0.01 -12.90 -28.10
N ASN A 458 -1.28 -12.57 -28.28
CA ASN A 458 -2.42 -13.15 -27.57
C ASN A 458 -2.53 -12.82 -26.07
N GLN A 459 -1.80 -11.84 -25.55
CA GLN A 459 -1.93 -11.39 -24.17
C GLN A 459 -2.43 -9.95 -24.07
N THR A 460 -3.01 -9.62 -22.92
CA THR A 460 -3.31 -8.24 -22.53
C THR A 460 -2.03 -7.43 -22.43
N LEU A 461 -2.13 -6.12 -22.62
CA LEU A 461 -1.03 -5.21 -22.39
C LEU A 461 -0.61 -5.33 -20.92
N SER A 462 0.65 -5.71 -20.69
CA SER A 462 1.19 -5.96 -19.35
C SER A 462 2.56 -5.33 -19.18
N LEU A 463 2.83 -4.85 -17.98
CA LEU A 463 4.11 -4.27 -17.59
C LEU A 463 4.95 -5.35 -16.91
N PHE A 464 6.02 -5.79 -17.59
CA PHE A 464 6.93 -6.82 -17.09
C PHE A 464 7.86 -6.25 -16.01
N PHE A 465 8.08 -7.03 -14.95
CA PHE A 465 8.91 -6.63 -13.81
C PHE A 465 10.37 -6.42 -14.21
N GLU A 466 10.89 -7.28 -15.08
CA GLU A 466 12.23 -7.16 -15.64
C GLU A 466 12.39 -5.85 -16.43
N ASP A 467 11.43 -5.50 -17.29
CA ASP A 467 11.47 -4.25 -18.06
C ASP A 467 11.45 -3.02 -17.15
N LEU A 468 10.57 -3.02 -16.14
CA LEU A 468 10.47 -1.93 -15.17
C LEU A 468 11.75 -1.81 -14.33
N GLN A 469 12.31 -2.92 -13.88
CA GLN A 469 13.56 -2.97 -13.12
C GLN A 469 14.75 -2.49 -13.96
N ASN A 470 14.86 -2.94 -15.21
CA ASN A 470 15.91 -2.52 -16.14
C ASN A 470 15.80 -1.02 -16.44
N CYS A 471 14.58 -0.50 -16.63
CA CYS A 471 14.36 0.94 -16.77
C CYS A 471 14.87 1.69 -15.54
N MET A 472 14.49 1.28 -14.34
CA MET A 472 14.91 1.93 -13.09
C MET A 472 16.42 1.84 -12.86
N ALA A 473 17.05 0.72 -13.19
CA ALA A 473 18.49 0.52 -13.09
C ALA A 473 19.28 1.35 -14.12
N SER A 474 18.67 1.67 -15.27
CA SER A 474 19.28 2.51 -16.30
C SER A 474 19.20 4.01 -16.02
N LEU A 475 18.43 4.44 -14.99
CA LEU A 475 18.26 5.85 -14.68
C LEU A 475 19.55 6.47 -14.11
N PRO A 476 19.87 7.73 -14.48
CA PRO A 476 20.91 8.49 -13.80
C PRO A 476 20.54 8.66 -12.32
N ASN A 477 21.46 8.30 -11.41
CA ASN A 477 21.26 8.48 -9.97
C ASN A 477 22.36 9.36 -9.36
N PRO A 478 22.06 10.61 -8.94
CA PRO A 478 20.78 11.31 -9.06
C PRO A 478 20.53 11.91 -10.45
N LEU A 479 19.26 12.13 -10.80
CA LEU A 479 18.90 12.92 -11.99
C LEU A 479 19.40 14.38 -11.82
N PRO A 480 20.06 15.00 -12.81
CA PRO A 480 20.56 16.37 -12.71
C PRO A 480 19.47 17.41 -12.35
N GLN A 481 18.26 17.22 -12.87
CA GLN A 481 17.11 18.09 -12.64
C GLN A 481 16.62 18.04 -11.19
N VAL A 482 16.88 16.95 -10.46
CA VAL A 482 16.56 16.86 -9.03
C VAL A 482 17.35 17.91 -8.26
N GLN A 483 18.65 18.05 -8.54
CA GLN A 483 19.48 19.03 -7.85
C GLN A 483 19.01 20.46 -8.14
N TRP A 484 18.76 20.79 -9.41
CA TRP A 484 18.19 22.08 -9.81
C TRP A 484 16.86 22.38 -9.08
N GLY A 485 15.93 21.42 -9.04
CA GLY A 485 14.63 21.59 -8.39
C GLY A 485 14.76 21.81 -6.88
N LYS A 486 15.68 21.09 -6.21
CA LYS A 486 15.98 21.32 -4.79
C LYS A 486 16.55 22.70 -4.55
N ASP A 487 17.51 23.13 -5.36
CA ASP A 487 18.15 24.44 -5.22
C ASP A 487 17.16 25.59 -5.48
N LEU A 488 16.24 25.43 -6.44
CA LEU A 488 15.14 26.35 -6.68
C LEU A 488 14.26 26.51 -5.43
N ILE A 489 13.79 25.42 -4.84
CA ILE A 489 12.91 25.46 -3.65
C ILE A 489 13.65 26.05 -2.45
N LYS A 490 14.92 25.68 -2.23
CA LYS A 490 15.77 26.28 -1.19
C LYS A 490 15.96 27.78 -1.39
N SER A 491 16.14 28.23 -2.64
CA SER A 491 16.27 29.64 -2.97
C SER A 491 14.99 30.41 -2.66
N VAL A 492 13.83 29.86 -3.04
CA VAL A 492 12.51 30.44 -2.71
C VAL A 492 12.31 30.49 -1.18
N ASP A 493 12.63 29.41 -0.45
CA ASP A 493 12.55 29.42 1.01
C ASP A 493 13.47 30.47 1.65
N LYS A 494 14.70 30.63 1.12
CA LYS A 494 15.61 31.69 1.57
C LYS A 494 15.04 33.10 1.36
N ILE A 495 14.43 33.36 0.20
CA ILE A 495 13.81 34.66 -0.11
C ILE A 495 12.62 34.93 0.81
N THR A 496 11.74 33.93 0.97
CA THR A 496 10.53 34.06 1.80
C THR A 496 10.88 34.24 3.29
N ARG A 497 11.89 33.53 3.81
CA ARG A 497 12.44 33.78 5.16
C ARG A 497 13.04 35.17 5.31
N ALA A 498 13.74 35.68 4.31
CA ALA A 498 14.25 37.05 4.34
C ALA A 498 13.11 38.10 4.39
N GLN A 499 11.92 37.75 3.90
CA GLN A 499 10.70 38.55 4.01
C GLN A 499 9.89 38.26 5.30
N GLY A 500 10.42 37.46 6.22
CA GLY A 500 9.80 37.16 7.52
C GLY A 500 8.68 36.11 7.48
N THR A 501 8.43 35.47 6.34
CA THR A 501 7.40 34.43 6.20
C THR A 501 8.02 33.19 5.56
N PRO A 502 8.40 32.14 6.32
CA PRO A 502 9.00 30.96 5.71
C PRO A 502 8.02 30.28 4.75
N LEU A 503 8.54 29.56 3.75
CA LEU A 503 7.74 28.92 2.70
C LEU A 503 6.67 27.97 3.28
N GLU A 504 6.99 27.31 4.38
CA GLU A 504 6.05 26.51 5.16
C GLU A 504 4.82 27.29 5.62
N THR A 505 4.99 28.52 6.11
CA THR A 505 3.86 29.35 6.55
C THR A 505 2.97 29.70 5.37
N LEU A 506 3.54 29.95 4.19
CA LEU A 506 2.75 30.21 2.97
C LEU A 506 1.92 29.00 2.54
N PHE A 507 2.48 27.78 2.63
CA PHE A 507 1.70 26.57 2.37
C PHE A 507 0.63 26.32 3.43
N ARG A 508 0.94 26.50 4.73
CA ARG A 508 -0.05 26.36 5.81
C ARG A 508 -1.21 27.35 5.68
N GLN A 509 -0.96 28.56 5.15
CA GLN A 509 -2.01 29.56 4.92
C GLN A 509 -3.08 29.10 3.90
N LEU A 510 -2.77 28.14 3.03
CA LEU A 510 -3.77 27.53 2.13
C LEU A 510 -4.72 26.56 2.86
N GLY A 511 -4.48 26.27 4.15
CA GLY A 511 -5.40 25.53 5.02
C GLY A 511 -5.43 24.02 4.81
N ALA A 512 -4.70 23.47 3.83
CA ALA A 512 -4.68 22.04 3.52
C ALA A 512 -3.27 21.43 3.68
N GLU A 513 -3.20 20.20 4.18
CA GLU A 513 -1.98 19.38 4.23
C GLU A 513 -1.48 18.99 2.83
N SER A 514 -2.33 19.14 1.81
CA SER A 514 -2.00 18.89 0.41
C SER A 514 -2.57 20.00 -0.44
N VAL A 515 -1.75 20.47 -1.36
CA VAL A 515 -1.98 21.70 -2.11
C VAL A 515 -2.10 21.33 -3.59
N SER A 516 -2.91 22.09 -4.34
CA SER A 516 -3.07 21.86 -5.77
C SER A 516 -1.78 22.19 -6.52
N GLU A 517 -1.57 21.57 -7.68
CA GLU A 517 -0.40 21.87 -8.53
C GLU A 517 -0.34 23.36 -8.92
N LEU A 518 -1.51 24.00 -9.12
CA LEU A 518 -1.61 25.42 -9.47
C LEU A 518 -1.18 26.33 -8.32
N ASP A 519 -1.57 26.02 -7.09
CA ASP A 519 -1.21 26.82 -5.92
C ASP A 519 0.28 26.72 -5.59
N VAL A 520 0.86 25.51 -5.71
CA VAL A 520 2.32 25.34 -5.56
C VAL A 520 3.05 26.17 -6.62
N ARG A 521 2.60 26.12 -7.88
CA ARG A 521 3.18 26.95 -8.95
C ARG A 521 3.05 28.43 -8.64
N ALA A 522 1.90 28.88 -8.18
CA ALA A 522 1.64 30.29 -7.86
C ALA A 522 2.55 30.79 -6.73
N ILE A 523 2.69 30.02 -5.64
CA ILE A 523 3.58 30.35 -4.53
C ILE A 523 5.02 30.45 -5.00
N LEU A 524 5.54 29.43 -5.72
CA LEU A 524 6.93 29.45 -6.18
C LEU A 524 7.17 30.59 -7.19
N SER A 525 6.23 30.80 -8.12
CA SER A 525 6.33 31.84 -9.16
C SER A 525 6.30 33.26 -8.60
N ARG A 526 5.73 33.47 -7.41
CA ARG A 526 5.72 34.76 -6.71
C ARG A 526 7.13 35.23 -6.32
N TYR A 527 8.03 34.30 -6.01
CA TYR A 527 9.39 34.59 -5.54
C TYR A 527 10.47 34.27 -6.57
N SER A 528 10.20 33.33 -7.47
CA SER A 528 11.08 32.96 -8.58
C SER A 528 10.22 32.64 -9.81
N PRO A 529 10.07 33.57 -10.77
CA PRO A 529 9.19 33.37 -11.93
C PRO A 529 9.54 32.08 -12.70
N LEU A 530 8.62 31.12 -12.72
CA LEU A 530 8.81 29.84 -13.40
C LEU A 530 8.16 29.85 -14.79
N SER A 531 8.99 29.66 -15.81
CA SER A 531 8.49 29.37 -17.15
C SER A 531 7.70 28.04 -17.17
N SER A 532 6.79 27.88 -18.12
CA SER A 532 6.02 26.64 -18.27
C SER A 532 6.91 25.41 -18.48
N ALA A 533 8.06 25.57 -19.15
CA ALA A 533 9.02 24.48 -19.34
C ALA A 533 9.74 24.10 -18.02
N GLN A 534 10.14 25.09 -17.21
CA GLN A 534 10.71 24.82 -15.90
C GLN A 534 9.69 24.15 -14.98
N TRP A 535 8.44 24.60 -15.00
CA TRP A 535 7.36 23.95 -14.24
C TRP A 535 7.14 22.50 -14.70
N ALA A 536 7.12 22.25 -16.02
CA ALA A 536 7.01 20.91 -16.58
C ALA A 536 8.18 19.99 -16.19
N ASN A 537 9.38 20.55 -15.92
CA ASN A 537 10.52 19.80 -15.40
C ASN A 537 10.48 19.63 -13.87
N LEU A 538 9.94 20.58 -13.12
CA LEU A 538 9.87 20.49 -11.67
C LEU A 538 8.77 19.53 -11.22
N LEU A 539 7.59 19.63 -11.81
CA LEU A 539 6.38 18.96 -11.37
C LEU A 539 6.52 17.41 -11.28
N PRO A 540 7.14 16.72 -12.25
CA PRO A 540 7.33 15.26 -12.18
C PRO A 540 8.36 14.81 -11.12
N LEU A 541 9.12 15.73 -10.53
CA LEU A 541 10.10 15.43 -9.48
C LEU A 541 9.49 15.49 -8.08
N LEU A 542 8.33 16.11 -7.94
CA LEU A 542 7.66 16.29 -6.65
C LEU A 542 6.81 15.08 -6.30
N ASP A 543 6.82 14.69 -5.03
CA ASP A 543 5.96 13.63 -4.51
C ASP A 543 4.48 14.01 -4.65
N LYS A 544 3.67 13.08 -5.17
CA LYS A 544 2.22 13.27 -5.37
C LYS A 544 1.43 12.21 -4.65
N LYS A 545 0.21 12.58 -4.23
CA LYS A 545 -0.84 11.63 -3.83
C LYS A 545 -1.50 11.02 -5.07
N SER A 546 -2.31 9.97 -4.86
CA SER A 546 -3.03 9.27 -5.94
C SER A 546 -3.95 10.19 -6.75
N ASP A 547 -4.53 11.21 -6.11
CA ASP A 547 -5.37 12.26 -6.70
C ASP A 547 -4.58 13.36 -7.44
N GLY A 548 -3.25 13.34 -7.37
CA GLY A 548 -2.38 14.37 -7.94
C GLY A 548 -2.13 15.57 -7.02
N ALA A 549 -2.69 15.61 -5.81
CA ALA A 549 -2.40 16.66 -4.84
C ALA A 549 -0.97 16.54 -4.32
N LEU A 550 -0.34 17.68 -4.06
CA LEU A 550 1.04 17.76 -3.60
C LEU A 550 1.09 17.96 -2.07
N PRO A 551 1.53 16.97 -1.27
CA PRO A 551 1.77 17.18 0.15
C PRO A 551 2.94 18.16 0.34
N TRP A 552 2.64 19.37 0.80
CA TRP A 552 3.63 20.45 0.88
C TRP A 552 4.79 20.12 1.82
N GLN A 553 4.54 19.33 2.88
CA GLN A 553 5.59 18.82 3.77
C GLN A 553 6.60 17.95 3.02
N SER A 554 6.12 17.10 2.11
CA SER A 554 6.99 16.26 1.28
C SER A 554 7.83 17.11 0.32
N ILE A 555 7.27 18.20 -0.22
CA ILE A 555 8.02 19.15 -1.07
C ILE A 555 9.20 19.76 -0.29
N LEU A 556 8.93 20.26 0.93
CA LEU A 556 9.96 20.86 1.78
C LEU A 556 11.03 19.82 2.20
N LYS A 557 10.58 18.65 2.65
CA LYS A 557 11.46 17.54 3.03
C LYS A 557 12.31 17.05 1.85
N TRP A 558 11.72 16.92 0.66
CA TRP A 558 12.41 16.54 -0.57
C TRP A 558 13.50 17.56 -0.93
N ALA A 559 13.21 18.85 -0.74
CA ALA A 559 14.18 19.93 -0.90
C ALA A 559 15.26 19.96 0.19
N GLY A 560 15.15 19.15 1.26
CA GLY A 560 16.07 19.17 2.40
C GLY A 560 15.88 20.39 3.29
N LEU A 561 14.65 20.92 3.34
CA LEU A 561 14.25 21.95 4.29
C LEU A 561 13.65 21.26 5.51
N ASP A 562 14.32 21.37 6.65
CA ASP A 562 13.83 20.79 7.90
C ASP A 562 12.59 21.54 8.38
N SER A 563 11.41 20.91 8.31
CA SER A 563 10.16 21.41 8.92
C SER A 563 10.18 21.36 10.47
N GLY A 564 11.36 21.12 11.06
CA GLY A 564 11.52 20.67 12.45
C GLY A 564 11.72 21.77 13.49
N VAL A 565 11.85 23.04 13.09
CA VAL A 565 11.93 24.14 14.07
C VAL A 565 10.66 24.96 13.97
N THR A 566 9.56 24.36 14.42
CA THR A 566 8.46 25.16 14.93
C THR A 566 9.02 25.82 16.18
N ALA A 567 9.52 27.06 16.05
CA ALA A 567 9.79 27.89 17.22
C ALA A 567 8.54 27.81 18.12
N PRO A 568 8.70 27.54 19.42
CA PRO A 568 7.56 27.42 20.32
C PRO A 568 6.65 28.61 20.08
N ALA A 569 5.39 28.33 19.72
CA ALA A 569 4.41 29.37 19.47
C ALA A 569 4.53 30.38 20.60
N LEU A 570 4.94 31.61 20.27
CA LEU A 570 4.96 32.70 21.23
C LEU A 570 3.59 32.66 21.92
N PRO A 571 3.54 32.55 23.26
CA PRO A 571 2.27 32.47 23.96
C PRO A 571 1.42 33.62 23.48
N ALA A 572 0.21 33.32 23.02
CA ALA A 572 -0.76 34.33 22.64
C ALA A 572 -0.74 35.43 23.72
N PRO A 573 -0.66 36.72 23.36
CA PRO A 573 -0.61 37.80 24.34
C PRO A 573 -1.75 37.55 25.32
N ALA A 574 -1.38 37.31 26.58
CA ALA A 574 -2.31 36.90 27.61
C ALA A 574 -3.48 37.87 27.61
N THR A 575 -4.67 37.36 27.28
CA THR A 575 -5.91 38.08 27.52
C THR A 575 -5.87 38.50 28.99
N PRO A 576 -5.86 39.80 29.32
CA PRO A 576 -5.73 40.25 30.69
C PRO A 576 -6.84 39.60 31.52
N ALA A 577 -6.44 38.92 32.60
CA ALA A 577 -7.34 38.24 33.50
C ALA A 577 -8.46 39.21 33.94
N PRO A 578 -9.74 38.78 33.95
CA PRO A 578 -10.80 39.60 34.50
C PRO A 578 -10.51 39.82 36.00
N MET A 579 -10.32 41.08 36.37
CA MET A 579 -10.11 41.45 37.76
C MET A 579 -11.33 41.05 38.62
N PRO A 580 -11.12 40.61 39.87
CA PRO A 580 -12.21 40.28 40.78
C PRO A 580 -12.98 41.55 41.12
N VAL A 581 -14.26 41.59 40.73
CA VAL A 581 -15.18 42.67 41.09
C VAL A 581 -15.55 42.51 42.56
N PRO A 582 -15.34 43.52 43.43
CA PRO A 582 -15.78 43.46 44.82
C PRO A 582 -17.31 43.50 44.90
N ALA A 583 -17.86 42.67 45.78
CA ALA A 583 -19.29 42.54 46.04
C ALA A 583 -19.93 43.89 46.40
N VAL A 584 -20.88 44.33 45.58
CA VAL A 584 -21.75 45.50 45.85
C VAL A 584 -23.05 44.98 46.50
N PRO A 585 -23.55 45.59 47.59
CA PRO A 585 -24.78 45.16 48.24
C PRO A 585 -26.02 45.47 47.39
N ALA A 586 -27.01 44.59 47.49
CA ALA A 586 -28.29 44.67 46.82
C ALA A 586 -29.04 45.99 47.06
N VAL A 587 -29.47 46.63 45.96
CA VAL A 587 -30.40 47.76 45.93
C VAL A 587 -31.64 47.35 45.12
N PRO A 588 -32.85 47.83 45.47
CA PRO A 588 -34.11 47.21 45.04
C PRO A 588 -34.49 47.51 43.59
N VAL A 589 -35.16 46.52 43.00
CA VAL A 589 -35.80 46.52 41.68
C VAL A 589 -36.85 47.65 41.55
N PRO A 590 -36.80 48.51 40.52
CA PRO A 590 -37.94 49.32 40.12
C PRO A 590 -38.77 48.63 39.02
N ALA A 591 -40.08 48.91 39.07
CA ALA A 591 -41.17 48.38 38.26
C ALA A 591 -41.05 48.62 36.74
N PRO A 592 -41.80 47.86 35.90
CA PRO A 592 -41.61 47.85 34.45
C PRO A 592 -42.24 49.08 33.79
N ALA A 593 -41.46 49.79 32.96
CA ALA A 593 -41.94 50.85 32.08
C ALA A 593 -42.35 50.30 30.70
N MET A 594 -43.38 50.93 30.13
CA MET A 594 -44.13 50.58 28.92
C MET A 594 -43.31 50.53 27.61
N PRO A 595 -43.82 49.84 26.56
CA PRO A 595 -43.11 49.68 25.29
C PRO A 595 -43.20 50.94 24.41
N VAL A 596 -42.05 51.38 23.91
CA VAL A 596 -41.91 52.46 22.91
C VAL A 596 -42.01 51.87 21.49
N PRO A 597 -42.62 52.56 20.51
CA PRO A 597 -42.91 52.00 19.19
C PRO A 597 -41.68 51.98 18.26
N VAL A 598 -41.57 50.89 17.49
CA VAL A 598 -40.58 50.66 16.44
C VAL A 598 -40.81 51.61 15.25
N PRO A 599 -39.78 52.28 14.69
CA PRO A 599 -39.94 53.08 13.49
C PRO A 599 -39.95 52.22 12.22
N ALA A 600 -40.81 52.62 11.28
CA ALA A 600 -41.09 51.94 10.03
C ALA A 600 -39.88 51.81 9.09
N LYS A 601 -39.82 50.65 8.44
CA LYS A 601 -38.86 50.24 7.41
C LYS A 601 -39.11 51.01 6.10
N PRO A 602 -38.11 51.61 5.44
CA PRO A 602 -38.31 52.26 4.14
C PRO A 602 -38.54 51.23 3.02
N ALA A 603 -39.46 51.56 2.11
CA ALA A 603 -39.83 50.78 0.95
C ALA A 603 -38.66 50.64 -0.06
N MET A 604 -38.43 49.42 -0.53
CA MET A 604 -37.49 49.12 -1.61
C MET A 604 -38.09 49.50 -2.98
N SER A 605 -37.29 50.20 -3.77
CA SER A 605 -37.53 50.49 -5.19
C SER A 605 -37.49 49.21 -6.06
N PRO A 606 -38.19 49.18 -7.21
CA PRO A 606 -38.24 48.02 -8.10
C PRO A 606 -36.94 47.81 -8.89
N PRO A 607 -36.58 46.56 -9.23
CA PRO A 607 -35.37 46.25 -9.99
C PRO A 607 -35.53 46.57 -11.50
N PRO A 608 -34.42 46.88 -12.21
CA PRO A 608 -34.41 47.12 -13.65
C PRO A 608 -34.61 45.83 -14.47
N PRO A 609 -35.09 45.93 -15.73
CA PRO A 609 -35.40 44.78 -16.57
C PRO A 609 -34.13 44.04 -17.05
N THR A 610 -34.13 42.73 -16.86
CA THR A 610 -33.12 41.79 -17.37
C THR A 610 -33.18 41.67 -18.90
N PRO A 611 -32.03 41.63 -19.61
CA PRO A 611 -31.99 41.38 -21.04
C PRO A 611 -32.24 39.89 -21.38
N SER A 612 -33.00 39.67 -22.45
CA SER A 612 -33.37 38.36 -22.99
C SER A 612 -32.15 37.53 -23.45
N PRO A 613 -32.18 36.20 -23.30
CA PRO A 613 -31.12 35.33 -23.81
C PRO A 613 -31.16 35.23 -25.36
N PRO A 614 -30.00 35.02 -26.02
CA PRO A 614 -29.94 34.92 -27.46
C PRO A 614 -30.53 33.62 -27.99
N THR A 615 -31.31 33.77 -29.06
CA THR A 615 -31.88 32.73 -29.90
C THR A 615 -30.83 31.70 -30.36
N ILE A 616 -30.99 30.45 -29.93
CA ILE A 616 -30.23 29.31 -30.48
C ILE A 616 -30.77 29.01 -31.88
N ILE A 617 -29.96 29.32 -32.89
CA ILE A 617 -30.16 28.90 -34.27
C ILE A 617 -29.86 27.39 -34.36
N ARG A 618 -30.90 26.61 -34.66
CA ARG A 618 -30.82 25.19 -35.07
C ARG A 618 -30.16 25.09 -36.44
N PRO A 619 -29.05 24.34 -36.62
CA PRO A 619 -28.70 23.84 -37.95
C PRO A 619 -29.46 22.53 -38.23
N SER A 620 -30.23 22.56 -39.32
CA SER A 620 -30.81 21.41 -40.00
C SER A 620 -29.74 20.58 -40.73
N THR A 621 -30.14 19.34 -41.01
CA THR A 621 -29.65 18.44 -42.07
C THR A 621 -28.27 17.78 -41.91
N MET A 622 -28.29 16.52 -41.47
CA MET A 622 -27.32 15.52 -41.92
C MET A 622 -28.01 14.48 -42.82
N PRO A 623 -27.32 13.96 -43.86
CA PRO A 623 -27.87 13.03 -44.83
C PRO A 623 -27.90 11.59 -44.30
N ALA A 624 -28.89 10.85 -44.77
CA ALA A 624 -29.05 9.42 -44.54
C ALA A 624 -27.87 8.62 -45.12
N VAL A 625 -27.32 7.72 -44.30
CA VAL A 625 -26.40 6.66 -44.72
C VAL A 625 -27.01 5.32 -44.28
N PRO A 626 -26.96 4.26 -45.11
CA PRO A 626 -27.84 3.10 -44.96
C PRO A 626 -27.35 2.11 -43.90
N ALA A 627 -28.33 1.41 -43.32
CA ALA A 627 -28.13 0.34 -42.35
C ALA A 627 -27.34 -0.85 -42.95
N PRO A 628 -26.40 -1.47 -42.22
CA PRO A 628 -25.81 -2.73 -42.62
C PRO A 628 -26.80 -3.87 -42.37
N ALA A 629 -27.07 -4.63 -43.43
CA ALA A 629 -27.90 -5.83 -43.41
C ALA A 629 -27.27 -6.92 -42.51
N LEU A 630 -28.07 -7.45 -41.59
CA LEU A 630 -27.79 -8.69 -40.88
C LEU A 630 -27.92 -9.87 -41.84
N PRO A 631 -26.94 -10.80 -41.91
CA PRO A 631 -27.13 -12.04 -42.63
C PRO A 631 -27.98 -13.00 -41.78
N MET A 632 -29.12 -13.39 -42.32
CA MET A 632 -29.91 -14.54 -41.85
C MET A 632 -29.12 -15.84 -42.00
N PRO A 633 -29.31 -16.83 -41.11
CA PRO A 633 -28.77 -18.17 -41.31
C PRO A 633 -29.62 -18.96 -42.33
N PRO A 634 -29.02 -19.62 -43.33
CA PRO A 634 -29.75 -20.56 -44.17
C PRO A 634 -30.04 -21.85 -43.39
N GLY A 635 -31.26 -22.34 -43.57
CA GLY A 635 -31.78 -23.53 -42.93
C GLY A 635 -31.27 -24.85 -43.50
N LYS A 636 -31.57 -25.89 -42.71
CA LYS A 636 -31.95 -27.27 -43.07
C LYS A 636 -31.39 -27.82 -44.39
N SER A 637 -30.43 -28.74 -44.26
CA SER A 637 -30.23 -29.87 -45.17
C SER A 637 -29.73 -31.07 -44.33
N VAL A 638 -30.59 -32.05 -44.07
CA VAL A 638 -30.63 -33.36 -44.74
C VAL A 638 -29.38 -34.21 -44.45
N MET A 639 -29.57 -35.22 -43.58
CA MET A 639 -28.67 -36.36 -43.37
C MET A 639 -28.42 -37.13 -44.67
N PRO A 640 -27.19 -37.64 -44.86
CA PRO A 640 -26.99 -38.92 -45.53
C PRO A 640 -26.22 -39.93 -44.64
N PRO A 641 -26.22 -41.23 -45.02
CA PRO A 641 -26.14 -42.35 -44.08
C PRO A 641 -24.71 -42.81 -43.77
N ALA A 642 -24.63 -43.58 -42.69
CA ALA A 642 -23.44 -44.31 -42.25
C ALA A 642 -22.86 -45.24 -43.35
N PRO A 643 -21.53 -45.34 -43.45
CA PRO A 643 -20.89 -46.53 -44.01
C PRO A 643 -20.23 -47.37 -42.91
N ALA A 644 -20.30 -48.68 -43.16
CA ALA A 644 -19.91 -49.77 -42.30
C ALA A 644 -18.38 -49.87 -42.03
N ARG A 645 -18.07 -50.62 -40.98
CA ARG A 645 -16.76 -51.18 -40.62
C ARG A 645 -15.96 -51.69 -41.83
N PRO A 646 -14.62 -51.68 -41.71
CA PRO A 646 -13.96 -52.99 -41.65
C PRO A 646 -12.92 -53.10 -40.52
N ALA A 647 -12.65 -54.36 -40.19
CA ALA A 647 -11.78 -54.83 -39.13
C ALA A 647 -10.28 -54.79 -39.49
N SER A 648 -9.46 -54.85 -38.42
CA SER A 648 -8.21 -55.64 -38.28
C SER A 648 -6.89 -54.85 -38.09
N SER A 649 -6.29 -55.08 -36.92
CA SER A 649 -4.84 -55.27 -36.63
C SER A 649 -3.91 -54.04 -36.46
N PRO A 650 -2.75 -54.20 -35.79
CA PRO A 650 -2.56 -54.75 -34.43
C PRO A 650 -1.63 -53.87 -33.54
N SER A 651 -1.67 -54.10 -32.24
CA SER A 651 -0.88 -53.43 -31.19
C SER A 651 0.63 -53.71 -31.26
N PRO A 652 1.50 -52.77 -30.82
CA PRO A 652 2.94 -53.02 -30.66
C PRO A 652 3.27 -53.76 -29.35
N PRO A 653 4.37 -54.54 -29.31
CA PRO A 653 4.68 -55.45 -28.21
C PRO A 653 5.40 -54.79 -27.03
N ALA A 654 5.13 -55.33 -25.83
CA ALA A 654 5.83 -55.04 -24.58
C ALA A 654 7.20 -55.74 -24.50
N PRO A 655 8.22 -55.15 -23.85
CA PRO A 655 9.45 -55.84 -23.53
C PRO A 655 9.31 -56.70 -22.25
N SER A 656 9.77 -57.95 -22.34
CA SER A 656 9.88 -58.92 -21.24
C SER A 656 11.24 -58.82 -20.51
N PRO A 657 11.36 -59.37 -19.29
CA PRO A 657 12.42 -59.08 -18.33
C PRO A 657 13.57 -60.11 -18.38
N PRO A 658 14.74 -59.82 -17.77
CA PRO A 658 15.71 -60.85 -17.45
C PRO A 658 15.55 -61.33 -15.99
N GLY A 659 15.12 -62.59 -15.82
CA GLY A 659 15.51 -63.43 -14.68
C GLY A 659 16.87 -64.08 -14.97
N ALA A 660 17.57 -64.77 -14.08
CA ALA A 660 17.46 -65.04 -12.66
C ALA A 660 18.79 -65.73 -12.24
N MET A 661 19.09 -65.72 -10.94
CA MET A 661 19.95 -66.66 -10.20
C MET A 661 21.48 -66.58 -10.35
N ARG A 662 22.14 -66.27 -9.22
CA ARG A 662 22.78 -67.28 -8.37
C ARG A 662 23.05 -66.75 -6.96
N SER A 663 22.83 -67.62 -5.98
CA SER A 663 22.86 -67.38 -4.54
C SER A 663 24.14 -67.95 -3.89
N PHE A 664 24.36 -67.51 -2.63
CA PHE A 664 25.27 -68.04 -1.58
C PHE A 664 26.78 -67.77 -1.80
N SER A 665 27.56 -67.22 -0.85
CA SER A 665 27.68 -67.63 0.56
C SER A 665 28.34 -66.53 1.41
N SER A 666 27.97 -66.50 2.69
CA SER A 666 28.63 -65.86 3.83
C SER A 666 30.07 -66.34 4.07
N PHE A 667 30.98 -65.46 4.51
CA PHE A 667 31.98 -65.76 5.56
C PHE A 667 32.63 -64.49 6.14
N SER A 668 32.86 -64.55 7.45
CA SER A 668 33.40 -63.52 8.34
C SER A 668 34.91 -63.29 8.21
N SER A 669 35.32 -62.10 8.68
CA SER A 669 36.54 -61.80 9.45
C SER A 669 37.92 -62.22 8.91
N SER A 670 38.75 -61.21 8.59
CA SER A 670 40.14 -61.11 9.07
C SER A 670 40.80 -59.83 8.59
N SER A 671 41.22 -58.95 9.51
CA SER A 671 42.35 -58.03 9.32
C SER A 671 43.64 -58.84 9.09
N PRO A 672 44.63 -58.28 8.37
CA PRO A 672 45.75 -57.69 9.12
C PRO A 672 46.38 -56.43 8.48
N ALA A 673 47.20 -55.76 9.30
CA ALA A 673 48.29 -54.81 9.03
C ALA A 673 48.65 -54.60 7.55
N GLY A 674 48.74 -53.39 7.03
CA GLY A 674 49.60 -52.31 7.50
C GLY A 674 50.58 -51.97 6.36
N VAL A 675 50.75 -50.69 6.06
CA VAL A 675 51.97 -50.02 5.54
C VAL A 675 51.56 -48.67 4.95
N SER A 676 52.14 -47.64 5.55
CA SER A 676 52.07 -46.24 5.20
C SER A 676 52.83 -45.97 3.89
N THR A 677 52.24 -45.29 2.92
CA THR A 677 53.02 -44.56 1.90
C THR A 677 52.25 -43.35 1.39
N ILE A 678 52.76 -42.18 1.77
CA ILE A 678 52.38 -40.84 1.33
C ILE A 678 52.91 -40.65 -0.11
N PRO A 679 52.08 -40.29 -1.11
CA PRO A 679 52.60 -39.82 -2.39
C PRO A 679 52.91 -38.30 -2.35
N PRO A 680 54.02 -37.85 -2.97
CA PRO A 680 54.45 -36.44 -2.98
C PRO A 680 53.68 -35.57 -3.99
N PRO A 681 53.65 -34.23 -3.82
CA PRO A 681 53.00 -33.33 -4.76
C PRO A 681 53.83 -33.11 -6.02
N LEU A 682 53.15 -33.13 -7.17
CA LEU A 682 53.69 -32.87 -8.51
C LEU A 682 54.03 -31.38 -8.72
N PRO A 683 55.03 -31.06 -9.56
CA PRO A 683 55.48 -29.69 -9.83
C PRO A 683 54.59 -28.95 -10.86
N PRO A 684 54.53 -27.60 -10.82
CA PRO A 684 53.75 -26.81 -11.76
C PRO A 684 54.43 -26.74 -13.14
N SER A 685 53.70 -27.10 -14.19
CA SER A 685 54.13 -27.00 -15.57
C SER A 685 53.99 -25.57 -16.11
N SER A 686 55.10 -25.01 -16.55
CA SER A 686 55.18 -23.79 -17.37
C SER A 686 54.46 -24.00 -18.71
N SER A 687 53.49 -23.15 -19.01
CA SER A 687 52.93 -22.98 -20.36
C SER A 687 53.19 -21.55 -20.82
N ALA A 688 54.05 -21.44 -21.83
CA ALA A 688 54.32 -20.22 -22.57
C ALA A 688 53.76 -20.39 -23.99
N LEU A 689 52.93 -19.44 -24.44
CA LEU A 689 52.86 -18.83 -25.78
C LEU A 689 51.45 -18.34 -26.12
N GLY A 690 51.37 -17.06 -26.52
CA GLY A 690 50.30 -16.56 -27.38
C GLY A 690 49.43 -15.42 -26.84
N SER A 691 50.02 -14.29 -26.42
CA SER A 691 49.26 -13.05 -26.19
C SER A 691 49.67 -11.98 -27.20
N HIS A 692 48.74 -11.62 -28.09
CA HIS A 692 48.85 -10.46 -28.95
C HIS A 692 48.92 -9.19 -28.10
N GLN A 693 50.04 -8.50 -28.21
CA GLN A 693 50.34 -7.24 -27.52
C GLN A 693 49.70 -6.09 -28.33
N VAL A 694 48.66 -5.46 -27.78
CA VAL A 694 48.14 -4.16 -28.24
C VAL A 694 48.94 -3.09 -27.50
N SER A 695 49.72 -2.31 -28.25
CA SER A 695 50.56 -1.24 -27.72
C SER A 695 49.72 -0.14 -27.05
N PRO A 696 50.11 0.36 -25.86
CA PRO A 696 49.51 1.56 -25.27
C PRO A 696 49.98 2.84 -26.01
N PRO A 697 49.14 3.88 -26.10
CA PRO A 697 49.52 5.16 -26.70
C PRO A 697 50.58 5.90 -25.85
N PRO A 698 51.44 6.72 -26.47
CA PRO A 698 52.53 7.43 -25.79
C PRO A 698 52.03 8.53 -24.84
N PRO A 699 52.80 8.86 -23.79
CA PRO A 699 52.46 9.92 -22.86
C PRO A 699 52.51 11.30 -23.52
N ALA A 700 51.53 12.14 -23.16
CA ALA A 700 51.43 13.53 -23.60
C ALA A 700 52.64 14.37 -23.13
N PRO A 701 53.10 15.36 -23.93
CA PRO A 701 54.20 16.23 -23.55
C PRO A 701 53.85 17.14 -22.36
N PRO A 702 54.84 17.52 -21.52
CA PRO A 702 54.62 18.40 -20.38
C PRO A 702 54.13 19.78 -20.84
N GLY A 703 53.01 20.21 -20.26
CA GLY A 703 52.35 21.47 -20.55
C GLY A 703 53.24 22.68 -20.29
N GLY A 704 53.23 23.61 -21.23
CA GLY A 704 53.81 24.94 -21.07
C GLY A 704 53.06 25.79 -20.03
N PRO A 705 53.69 26.89 -19.56
CA PRO A 705 53.15 27.72 -18.50
C PRO A 705 51.84 28.43 -18.91
N LEU A 706 50.85 28.35 -18.02
CA LEU A 706 49.59 29.10 -18.10
C LEU A 706 49.86 30.62 -18.07
N PRO A 707 49.12 31.43 -18.86
CA PRO A 707 49.18 32.88 -18.77
C PRO A 707 48.59 33.38 -17.43
N PRO A 708 49.11 34.49 -16.88
CA PRO A 708 48.64 35.05 -15.61
C PRO A 708 47.21 35.61 -15.72
N PRO A 709 46.44 35.60 -14.63
CA PRO A 709 45.08 36.16 -14.60
C PRO A 709 45.10 37.68 -14.78
N PRO A 710 44.08 38.26 -15.46
CA PRO A 710 43.97 39.71 -15.62
C PRO A 710 43.74 40.39 -14.27
N SER A 711 44.61 41.34 -13.98
CA SER A 711 44.63 42.18 -12.79
C SER A 711 43.29 42.88 -12.56
N ALA A 712 42.84 42.81 -11.30
CA ALA A 712 41.73 43.59 -10.78
C ALA A 712 41.96 45.08 -11.05
N TRP A 713 40.98 45.71 -11.71
CA TRP A 713 40.86 47.14 -11.77
C TRP A 713 40.35 47.64 -10.43
N THR A 714 41.25 48.24 -9.64
CA THR A 714 40.88 49.26 -8.67
C THR A 714 40.56 50.55 -9.43
N ARG A 715 39.37 51.12 -9.18
CA ARG A 715 39.12 52.53 -9.41
C ARG A 715 38.56 53.17 -8.15
N SER A 716 39.12 54.35 -7.93
CA SER A 716 38.81 55.42 -6.99
C SER A 716 37.34 55.77 -6.90
#